data_AF-A0A7S1TC07-F1
#
_entry.id   AF-A0A7S1TC07-F1
#
_cell.length_a   1.000
_cell.length_b   1.000
_cell.length_c   1.000
_cell.angle_alpha   90.00
_cell.angle_beta   90.00
_cell.angle_gamma   90.00
#
_symmetry.space_group_name_H-M   'P 1'
#
loop_
_entity.id
_entity.type
_entity.pdbx_description
1 polymer ?
#
loop_
_entity_poly.entity_id
_entity_poly.type
_entity_poly.pdbx_seq_one_letter_code
_entity_poly.pdbx_strand_id
1 'polypeptide(L)'
;VRPRCDIPIHRRHDKTVPTVEAHIGPKHTNMAPQLLLTQQRREDGVLVLRFRNGPVNALASSLQRAISDAIRHALSDQAIRAIVLIGDPARGYFSAGADVTEFAHISTPAPGHQVLDSDATWFFLNPDPMPKPVVAAVGGVCFGGGCELAIACTARVATDRASFSLPELRLGIIPGLGGTQRLPRLVGFQNGLRMMLYSTVMTATLAHQTGLVDRLVSHSSTEDLIQCAAAYALELAAGRVRKELALTANDKIPSVSECERISREFNKDIWKLSKGGKMPQYSACIAASLYGVRYGGRKGLMEEGRLFFELVTSPTSRALVHAFFAQRGSSKVDLESSPGEDAAGPPPGAVAVIGGGLMGSGIAAACLLAGMRVVIKEINEEAARAATKRVIQNLSKKADLCTKNLRVVTSFEGFDQVDMVIEAALENVKVKQDLFESLASCTSPHCILATNTSTINIDLIAGKVPDAHQAGRIIGVHFFSPAHKMPLLEIIRTTSTSARTIRTTLAFAKKIRKIPVIVGNCAGFAVNRVYFPQSQVATLLVDRLGLHPYQIDDACENFGLPMGPFRLMDMVGLDIGHAVGQVFGMAFPERVYPSNLVQSLLEAGHKGQKTGQGFYRYIEGSRAPIRDSSVLDKFLPPNLQGGQGNTKFLNSDIIEMTLLPCYNEASRIFHEGIVEKTSDIDIATIFGMAFPEYYGGLVYWGDSFCGGPARVCQRLQHFYELSGHHPIFKPSFALTRAAQQSCLLRNLRKPHRDTGGKDDIVVVSALRTAVGRAGRGGFKNTAAEDILAPVLEATLKQTGICPREVDDIVVGTVLGRGDSSVVQLRVANFLVGGLETNPVKTVNRLCSSGLQAIADAANAIAMGNYDIAVAGGMESMSENAFSNNTLKMNPKAKGNVGACNSYLSMGETSENVAAAFNISRLEQDILAVASHSRAGVAMLAGRQRNEIVPVVTKVLVKNKETGEQYEKQVVVNRDEGIRLGVSVQSLGRLKPVFRENGSTTAGNASQVSDGAALVTLMKREEARRRGLRPLGTLRSFAVAGVDPRVMGIGPVYAIPKALQKAGLTVDDMDLIELNEAFGSQATYCIETLRLNRDIVNVNGGAIAIGHPLGMTGARCTVSILHELARRGGRYGLVSMCVGTGMGAAAVYEVNEDSPAPKL
;
A
#
# COMPACT_ATOMS: atom_id res chain seq x y z
N VAL A 1 24.55 -32.85 38.53
CA VAL A 1 25.94 -33.32 38.74
C VAL A 1 26.88 -32.18 38.36
N ARG A 2 27.70 -31.73 39.31
CA ARG A 2 28.72 -30.66 39.18
C ARG A 2 29.77 -31.02 38.10
N PRO A 3 30.54 -30.06 37.50
CA PRO A 3 31.67 -29.48 38.22
C PRO A 3 31.97 -27.98 38.01
N ARG A 4 32.59 -27.43 39.07
CA ARG A 4 33.39 -26.21 39.12
C ARG A 4 34.75 -26.47 38.46
N CYS A 5 35.36 -25.45 37.87
CA CYS A 5 36.82 -25.33 37.75
C CYS A 5 37.24 -23.89 38.06
N ASP A 6 38.23 -23.79 38.93
CA ASP A 6 38.88 -22.58 39.46
C ASP A 6 39.97 -22.04 38.50
N ILE A 7 40.76 -21.08 39.02
CA ILE A 7 42.14 -20.62 38.66
C ILE A 7 42.15 -19.24 37.92
N PRO A 8 43.17 -18.35 38.09
CA PRO A 8 43.39 -17.42 39.22
C PRO A 8 43.63 -15.96 38.75
N ILE A 9 43.63 -15.02 39.71
CA ILE A 9 43.84 -13.58 39.50
C ILE A 9 45.35 -13.25 39.47
N HIS A 10 45.84 -12.61 38.41
CA HIS A 10 47.12 -11.87 38.41
C HIS A 10 46.86 -10.36 38.43
N ARG A 11 47.32 -9.71 39.52
CA ARG A 11 47.44 -8.25 39.65
C ARG A 11 48.67 -7.74 38.90
N ARG A 12 48.51 -6.71 38.08
CA ARG A 12 49.54 -5.69 37.84
C ARG A 12 48.92 -4.31 38.09
N HIS A 13 49.59 -3.56 38.94
CA HIS A 13 49.32 -2.14 39.20
C HIS A 13 49.63 -1.32 37.96
N ASP A 14 48.71 -0.44 37.57
CA ASP A 14 49.10 0.83 36.98
C ASP A 14 48.17 1.95 37.45
N LYS A 15 48.78 3.11 37.73
CA LYS A 15 48.15 4.26 38.39
C LYS A 15 47.61 5.24 37.35
N THR A 16 46.28 5.36 37.23
CA THR A 16 45.62 6.55 36.65
C THR A 16 44.27 6.81 37.33
N VAL A 17 43.99 8.09 37.54
CA VAL A 17 42.85 8.72 38.24
C VAL A 17 41.48 8.10 37.89
N PRO A 18 40.55 7.87 38.84
CA PRO A 18 39.30 7.17 38.54
C PRO A 18 38.22 8.11 37.98
N THR A 19 37.78 7.82 36.75
CA THR A 19 36.46 8.16 36.24
C THR A 19 35.45 7.24 36.95
N VAL A 20 34.46 7.80 37.64
CA VAL A 20 33.43 6.99 38.33
C VAL A 20 32.32 6.67 37.33
N GLU A 21 32.18 5.38 37.00
CA GLU A 21 31.16 4.83 36.11
C GLU A 21 29.94 4.36 36.91
N ALA A 22 28.74 4.81 36.55
CA ALA A 22 27.49 4.32 37.15
C ALA A 22 26.79 3.37 36.17
N HIS A 23 26.61 2.12 36.57
CA HIS A 23 25.91 1.07 35.81
C HIS A 23 24.63 0.64 36.53
N ILE A 24 23.47 0.79 35.88
CA ILE A 24 22.22 0.13 36.27
C ILE A 24 21.46 -0.20 34.97
N GLY A 25 20.96 -1.44 34.83
CA GLY A 25 20.13 -1.83 33.69
C GLY A 25 19.08 -2.88 34.04
N PRO A 26 18.02 -3.01 33.24
CA PRO A 26 17.30 -4.26 33.04
C PRO A 26 17.38 -4.77 31.59
N LYS A 27 17.23 -6.08 31.47
CA LYS A 27 17.41 -6.91 30.27
C LYS A 27 16.35 -6.62 29.20
N HIS A 28 16.79 -6.25 28.00
CA HIS A 28 16.40 -6.82 26.68
C HIS A 28 16.83 -5.85 25.56
N THR A 29 18.00 -6.09 24.96
CA THR A 29 18.38 -5.81 23.56
C THR A 29 19.88 -6.08 23.37
N ASN A 30 20.26 -6.74 22.27
CA ASN A 30 21.64 -7.07 21.89
C ASN A 30 22.41 -5.80 21.41
N MET A 31 22.60 -4.81 22.26
CA MET A 31 23.54 -3.71 22.04
C MET A 31 24.41 -3.50 23.27
N ALA A 32 25.71 -3.26 23.07
CA ALA A 32 26.62 -2.87 24.15
C ALA A 32 26.07 -1.64 24.90
N PRO A 33 26.20 -1.55 26.23
CA PRO A 33 25.66 -0.44 27.01
C PRO A 33 26.23 0.89 26.51
N GLN A 34 25.38 1.75 25.96
CA GLN A 34 25.78 3.10 25.55
C GLN A 34 25.94 3.97 26.78
N LEU A 35 27.12 4.59 26.93
CA LEU A 35 27.36 5.61 27.93
C LEU A 35 26.51 6.86 27.59
N LEU A 36 25.46 7.11 28.39
CA LEU A 36 24.49 8.19 28.17
C LEU A 36 25.02 9.57 28.56
N LEU A 37 25.97 9.62 29.51
CA LEU A 37 26.50 10.85 30.08
C LEU A 37 28.01 10.72 30.32
N THR A 38 28.75 11.77 29.97
CA THR A 38 30.18 11.93 30.28
C THR A 38 30.36 13.18 31.13
N GLN A 39 31.28 13.10 32.09
CA GLN A 39 31.54 14.16 33.05
C GLN A 39 33.01 14.57 32.96
N GLN A 40 33.28 15.88 32.85
CA GLN A 40 34.63 16.42 32.81
C GLN A 40 34.71 17.62 33.75
N ARG A 41 35.50 17.51 34.82
CA ARG A 41 35.78 18.63 35.72
C ARG A 41 36.94 19.45 35.16
N ARG A 42 36.73 20.75 35.01
CA ARG A 42 37.75 21.73 34.61
C ARG A 42 38.56 22.20 35.84
N GLU A 43 39.77 22.69 35.61
CA GLU A 43 40.65 23.22 36.68
C GLU A 43 40.02 24.42 37.42
N ASP A 44 39.18 25.19 36.73
CA ASP A 44 38.45 26.35 37.25
C ASP A 44 37.25 25.98 38.18
N GLY A 45 37.02 24.69 38.41
CA GLY A 45 35.94 24.16 39.26
C GLY A 45 34.59 24.01 38.55
N VAL A 46 34.52 24.18 37.22
CA VAL A 46 33.31 23.94 36.43
C VAL A 46 33.19 22.46 36.04
N LEU A 47 32.04 21.84 36.29
CA LEU A 47 31.72 20.50 35.80
C LEU A 47 31.02 20.59 34.43
N VAL A 48 31.60 20.00 33.39
CA VAL A 48 30.98 19.84 32.08
C VAL A 48 30.29 18.48 32.00
N LEU A 49 28.96 18.50 31.92
CA LEU A 49 28.11 17.33 31.70
C LEU A 49 27.74 17.24 30.22
N ARG A 50 28.25 16.23 29.53
CA ARG A 50 27.95 15.98 28.11
C ARG A 50 27.08 14.76 27.96
N PHE A 51 25.88 14.93 27.43
CA PHE A 51 24.91 13.85 27.23
C PHE A 51 24.81 13.38 25.77
N ARG A 52 24.47 12.11 25.60
CA ARG A 52 24.33 11.44 24.30
C ARG A 52 23.20 10.42 24.34
N ASN A 53 22.31 10.48 23.34
CA ASN A 53 21.36 9.41 23.03
C ASN A 53 21.05 9.43 21.53
N GLY A 54 21.65 8.53 20.75
CA GLY A 54 21.63 8.63 19.28
C GLY A 54 20.22 8.43 18.67
N PRO A 55 19.93 8.98 17.46
CA PRO A 55 20.74 9.86 16.62
C PRO A 55 20.63 11.36 16.96
N VAL A 56 19.68 11.77 17.80
CA VAL A 56 19.26 13.18 17.96
C VAL A 56 19.26 13.69 19.42
N ASN A 57 19.97 12.99 20.31
CA ASN A 57 19.99 13.25 21.76
C ASN A 57 18.57 13.30 22.35
N ALA A 58 17.75 12.30 22.02
CA ALA A 58 16.39 12.18 22.54
C ALA A 58 16.42 11.98 24.07
N LEU A 59 15.58 12.72 24.79
CA LEU A 59 15.48 12.65 26.25
C LEU A 59 14.57 11.49 26.66
N ALA A 60 15.05 10.26 26.48
CA ALA A 60 14.45 9.08 27.08
C ALA A 60 14.50 9.18 28.62
N SER A 61 13.59 8.49 29.31
CA SER A 61 13.48 8.55 30.78
C SER A 61 14.80 8.19 31.48
N SER A 62 15.56 7.25 30.93
CA SER A 62 16.89 6.87 31.42
C SER A 62 17.92 8.02 31.34
N LEU A 63 17.92 8.79 30.25
CA LEU A 63 18.81 9.94 30.11
C LEU A 63 18.38 11.11 31.01
N GLN A 64 17.07 11.35 31.13
CA GLN A 64 16.55 12.37 32.05
C GLN A 64 17.00 12.09 33.49
N ARG A 65 16.89 10.82 33.94
CA ARG A 65 17.40 10.36 35.24
C ARG A 65 18.91 10.54 35.39
N ALA A 66 19.69 10.10 34.41
CA ALA A 66 21.14 10.28 34.44
C ALA A 66 21.56 11.76 34.59
N ILE A 67 20.86 12.68 33.90
CA ILE A 67 21.10 14.13 34.03
C ILE A 67 20.70 14.61 35.44
N SER A 68 19.51 14.26 35.91
CA SER A 68 19.01 14.66 37.23
C SER A 68 19.93 14.19 38.37
N ASP A 69 20.38 12.93 38.33
CA ASP A 69 21.27 12.35 39.34
C ASP A 69 22.67 13.00 39.30
N ALA A 70 23.23 13.22 38.11
CA ALA A 70 24.53 13.87 37.97
C ALA A 70 24.51 15.31 38.48
N ILE A 71 23.44 16.06 38.21
CA ILE A 71 23.28 17.43 38.73
C ILE A 71 23.12 17.39 40.25
N ARG A 72 22.27 16.51 40.80
CA ARG A 72 22.10 16.37 42.26
C ARG A 72 23.42 16.07 42.97
N HIS A 73 24.23 15.18 42.40
CA HIS A 73 25.57 14.89 42.91
C HIS A 73 26.49 16.11 42.84
N ALA A 74 26.55 16.79 41.70
CA ALA A 74 27.37 17.98 41.50
C ALA A 74 26.99 19.16 42.41
N LEU A 75 25.71 19.29 42.79
CA LEU A 75 25.26 20.29 43.76
C LEU A 75 25.82 20.03 45.17
N SER A 76 26.06 18.77 45.53
CA SER A 76 26.60 18.38 46.85
C SER A 76 28.13 18.40 46.95
N ASP A 77 28.85 18.28 45.83
CA ASP A 77 30.32 18.22 45.81
C ASP A 77 30.97 19.61 45.93
N GLN A 78 31.68 19.88 47.04
CA GLN A 78 32.33 21.17 47.30
C GLN A 78 33.42 21.55 46.27
N ALA A 79 33.99 20.59 45.53
CA ALA A 79 34.98 20.87 44.49
C ALA A 79 34.36 21.50 43.23
N ILE A 80 33.05 21.37 43.05
CA ILE A 80 32.32 21.91 41.89
C ILE A 80 31.71 23.26 42.26
N ARG A 81 32.05 24.30 41.49
CA ARG A 81 31.56 25.67 41.66
C ARG A 81 30.36 25.99 40.77
N ALA A 82 30.31 25.40 39.58
CA ALA A 82 29.25 25.60 38.61
C ALA A 82 29.17 24.42 37.61
N ILE A 83 28.06 24.30 36.88
CA ILE A 83 27.81 23.18 35.97
C ILE A 83 27.51 23.71 34.56
N VAL A 84 28.10 23.11 33.54
CA VAL A 84 27.78 23.34 32.11
C VAL A 84 27.16 22.06 31.55
N LEU A 85 25.98 22.17 30.94
CA LEU A 85 25.27 21.06 30.31
C LEU A 85 25.31 21.20 28.79
N ILE A 86 25.77 20.18 28.07
CA ILE A 86 25.93 20.21 26.61
C ILE A 86 25.50 18.88 25.97
N GLY A 87 24.77 18.95 24.86
CA GLY A 87 24.50 17.77 24.03
C GLY A 87 25.70 17.42 23.15
N ASP A 88 25.91 16.13 22.87
CA ASP A 88 27.01 15.70 22.00
C ASP A 88 27.03 16.42 20.64
N PRO A 89 28.04 17.26 20.36
CA PRO A 89 28.07 18.15 19.20
C PRO A 89 28.21 17.41 17.87
N ALA A 90 28.77 16.18 17.88
CA ALA A 90 28.95 15.37 16.67
C ALA A 90 27.63 15.05 15.95
N ARG A 91 26.50 15.28 16.61
CA ARG A 91 25.16 15.02 16.09
C ARG A 91 24.45 16.27 15.54
N GLY A 92 24.93 17.47 15.85
CA GLY A 92 24.25 18.73 15.47
C GLY A 92 22.98 19.04 16.28
N TYR A 93 22.73 18.31 17.37
CA TYR A 93 21.60 18.50 18.28
C TYR A 93 22.10 18.79 19.69
N PHE A 94 21.56 19.81 20.33
CA PHE A 94 21.52 19.82 21.79
C PHE A 94 20.58 18.70 22.23
N SER A 95 19.32 18.77 21.80
CA SER A 95 18.35 17.67 21.89
C SER A 95 17.15 17.94 20.98
N ALA A 96 16.61 16.89 20.35
CA ALA A 96 15.38 16.98 19.57
C ALA A 96 14.09 16.89 20.42
N GLY A 97 14.19 16.71 21.73
CA GLY A 97 13.04 16.60 22.64
C GLY A 97 12.95 15.26 23.35
N ALA A 98 11.80 15.02 23.99
CA ALA A 98 11.47 13.74 24.61
C ALA A 98 11.48 12.59 23.61
N ASP A 99 11.74 11.37 24.08
CA ASP A 99 11.62 10.18 23.24
C ASP A 99 10.14 9.81 23.04
N VAL A 100 9.61 10.14 21.87
CA VAL A 100 8.21 9.92 21.50
C VAL A 100 7.84 8.44 21.54
N THR A 101 8.81 7.50 21.46
CA THR A 101 8.49 6.06 21.54
C THR A 101 7.99 5.67 22.93
N GLU A 102 8.42 6.37 23.99
CA GLU A 102 7.96 6.11 25.35
C GLU A 102 6.48 6.46 25.53
N PHE A 103 5.94 7.42 24.76
CA PHE A 103 4.54 7.82 24.84
C PHE A 103 3.57 6.71 24.45
N ALA A 104 3.99 5.78 23.57
CA ALA A 104 3.17 4.64 23.17
C ALA A 104 2.89 3.67 24.33
N HIS A 105 3.71 3.71 25.39
CA HIS A 105 3.63 2.79 26.53
C HIS A 105 2.95 3.44 27.76
N ILE A 106 2.60 4.73 27.69
CA ILE A 106 1.94 5.43 28.79
C ILE A 106 0.47 5.00 28.85
N SER A 107 0.15 4.23 29.89
CA SER A 107 -1.21 3.86 30.25
C SER A 107 -1.80 4.80 31.29
N THR A 108 -3.13 4.83 31.39
CA THR A 108 -3.81 5.56 32.45
C THR A 108 -3.48 4.89 33.80
N PRO A 109 -2.81 5.57 34.74
CA PRO A 109 -2.51 5.02 36.04
C PRO A 109 -3.79 4.97 36.89
N ALA A 110 -3.74 4.22 37.99
CA ALA A 110 -4.74 4.33 39.04
C ALA A 110 -4.75 5.77 39.65
N PRO A 111 -5.89 6.25 40.16
CA PRO A 111 -5.97 7.56 40.81
C PRO A 111 -4.89 7.72 41.89
N GLY A 112 -4.08 8.77 41.81
CA GLY A 112 -3.05 9.10 42.80
C GLY A 112 -1.61 8.66 42.50
N HIS A 113 -1.35 7.95 41.40
CA HIS A 113 0.03 7.62 40.97
C HIS A 113 0.65 8.73 40.09
N GLN A 114 1.90 9.11 40.37
CA GLN A 114 2.69 10.01 39.51
C GLN A 114 3.17 9.24 38.26
N VAL A 115 2.96 9.82 37.09
CA VAL A 115 3.22 9.18 35.77
C VAL A 115 4.58 9.52 35.21
N LEU A 116 5.03 10.76 35.46
CA LEU A 116 6.42 11.12 35.22
C LEU A 116 7.24 10.63 36.41
N ASP A 117 8.29 9.89 36.10
CA ASP A 117 9.29 9.46 37.07
C ASP A 117 9.87 10.71 37.75
N SER A 118 9.54 10.89 39.03
CA SER A 118 9.86 12.10 39.80
C SER A 118 11.37 12.25 40.01
N ASP A 119 12.11 11.14 40.06
CA ASP A 119 13.57 11.18 40.06
C ASP A 119 14.10 11.59 38.70
N ALA A 120 13.56 11.02 37.62
CA ALA A 120 14.00 11.31 36.26
C ALA A 120 13.80 12.78 35.89
N THR A 121 12.64 13.32 36.25
CA THR A 121 12.22 14.68 35.92
C THR A 121 12.61 15.72 36.98
N TRP A 122 13.30 15.32 38.06
CA TRP A 122 13.63 16.19 39.19
C TRP A 122 14.27 17.52 38.74
N PHE A 123 15.32 17.48 37.92
CA PHE A 123 15.99 18.71 37.47
C PHE A 123 15.08 19.62 36.65
N PHE A 124 14.21 19.03 35.85
CA PHE A 124 13.29 19.75 34.97
C PHE A 124 12.16 20.42 35.75
N LEU A 125 11.63 19.77 36.78
CA LEU A 125 10.45 20.22 37.51
C LEU A 125 10.75 20.82 38.89
N ASN A 126 12.04 20.90 39.28
CA ASN A 126 12.45 21.52 40.53
C ASN A 126 11.98 22.98 40.63
N PRO A 127 11.15 23.34 41.64
CA PRO A 127 10.64 24.70 41.82
C PRO A 127 11.54 25.58 42.70
N ASP A 128 12.59 25.02 43.29
CA ASP A 128 13.47 25.69 44.25
C ASP A 128 14.77 26.17 43.59
N PRO A 129 15.34 27.31 44.04
CA PRO A 129 16.63 27.78 43.55
C PRO A 129 17.74 26.77 43.88
N MET A 130 18.63 26.52 42.92
CA MET A 130 19.78 25.64 43.12
C MET A 130 20.95 26.39 43.75
N PRO A 131 21.75 25.74 44.63
CA PRO A 131 22.88 26.38 45.30
C PRO A 131 24.05 26.70 44.36
N LYS A 132 24.08 26.12 43.16
CA LYS A 132 25.10 26.35 42.13
C LYS A 132 24.45 26.59 40.77
N PRO A 133 24.99 27.48 39.93
CA PRO A 133 24.41 27.76 38.63
C PRO A 133 24.66 26.61 37.65
N VAL A 134 23.64 26.33 36.84
CA VAL A 134 23.70 25.39 35.71
C VAL A 134 23.52 26.18 34.41
N VAL A 135 24.46 26.06 33.47
CA VAL A 135 24.42 26.76 32.18
C VAL A 135 24.27 25.75 31.04
N ALA A 136 23.21 25.90 30.24
CA ALA A 136 23.01 25.13 29.02
C ALA A 136 23.86 25.71 27.88
N ALA A 137 24.73 24.90 27.29
CA ALA A 137 25.55 25.24 26.14
C ALA A 137 24.94 24.63 24.87
N VAL A 138 24.27 25.46 24.06
CA VAL A 138 23.40 25.03 22.95
C VAL A 138 24.08 25.29 21.60
N GLY A 139 24.62 24.23 20.99
CA GLY A 139 25.33 24.31 19.71
C GLY A 139 24.50 24.01 18.45
N GLY A 140 23.21 23.67 18.59
CA GLY A 140 22.39 23.18 17.48
C GLY A 140 20.90 23.15 17.80
N VAL A 141 20.18 22.16 17.28
CA VAL A 141 18.72 22.03 17.49
C VAL A 141 18.41 21.72 18.96
N CYS A 142 17.52 22.52 19.56
CA CYS A 142 17.10 22.46 20.95
C CYS A 142 15.56 22.52 21.02
N PHE A 143 14.89 21.41 20.74
CA PHE A 143 13.44 21.35 20.58
C PHE A 143 12.76 20.55 21.69
N GLY A 144 11.49 20.85 21.93
CA GLY A 144 10.61 20.19 22.88
C GLY A 144 11.21 20.09 24.29
N GLY A 145 11.17 18.89 24.88
CA GLY A 145 11.86 18.60 26.16
C GLY A 145 13.33 19.03 26.23
N GLY A 146 14.04 19.12 25.10
CA GLY A 146 15.39 19.67 25.02
C GLY A 146 15.44 21.18 25.26
N CYS A 147 14.46 21.91 24.74
CA CYS A 147 14.24 23.31 25.07
C CYS A 147 13.82 23.46 26.54
N GLU A 148 12.96 22.57 27.05
CA GLU A 148 12.55 22.55 28.46
C GLU A 148 13.73 22.32 29.42
N LEU A 149 14.66 21.43 29.05
CA LEU A 149 15.93 21.23 29.76
C LEU A 149 16.77 22.51 29.79
N ALA A 150 16.90 23.19 28.65
CA ALA A 150 17.70 24.41 28.54
C ALA A 150 17.09 25.58 29.35
N ILE A 151 15.76 25.71 29.39
CA ILE A 151 15.08 26.77 30.17
C ILE A 151 14.98 26.44 31.67
N ALA A 152 15.11 25.16 32.07
CA ALA A 152 15.27 24.76 33.46
C ALA A 152 16.65 25.16 34.03
N CYS A 153 17.67 25.25 33.17
CA CYS A 153 18.99 25.75 33.55
C CYS A 153 18.94 27.22 34.00
N THR A 154 19.87 27.63 34.88
CA THR A 154 20.04 29.02 35.31
C THR A 154 20.24 29.93 34.10
N ALA A 155 21.08 29.54 33.15
CA ALA A 155 21.41 30.33 31.97
C ALA A 155 21.62 29.48 30.70
N ARG A 156 21.59 30.14 29.54
CA ARG A 156 21.74 29.56 28.20
C ARG A 156 22.75 30.36 27.39
N VAL A 157 23.79 29.68 26.93
CA VAL A 157 24.76 30.20 25.96
C VAL A 157 24.58 29.42 24.67
N ALA A 158 24.44 30.11 23.54
CA ALA A 158 24.12 29.46 22.27
C ALA A 158 25.00 29.93 21.11
N THR A 159 25.26 29.04 20.17
CA THR A 159 25.89 29.40 18.88
C THR A 159 24.87 30.02 17.93
N ASP A 160 25.34 30.72 16.90
CA ASP A 160 24.51 31.22 15.78
C ASP A 160 23.68 30.14 15.05
N ARG A 161 24.15 28.88 15.03
CA ARG A 161 23.43 27.72 14.46
C ARG A 161 22.31 27.17 15.35
N ALA A 162 22.19 27.64 16.59
CA ALA A 162 21.21 27.12 17.52
C ALA A 162 19.78 27.51 17.11
N SER A 163 18.84 26.62 17.40
CA SER A 163 17.42 26.88 17.17
C SER A 163 16.57 26.26 18.27
N PHE A 164 15.51 26.97 18.65
CA PHE A 164 14.63 26.61 19.77
C PHE A 164 13.19 26.47 19.31
N SER A 165 12.46 25.48 19.83
CA SER A 165 11.03 25.27 19.54
C SER A 165 10.38 24.38 20.60
N LEU A 166 9.07 24.54 20.82
CA LEU A 166 8.24 23.64 21.63
C LEU A 166 7.12 23.06 20.73
N PRO A 167 7.38 21.95 20.01
CA PRO A 167 6.47 21.39 19.01
C PRO A 167 5.45 20.37 19.55
N GLU A 168 5.33 20.23 20.87
CA GLU A 168 4.52 19.23 21.58
C GLU A 168 3.07 19.15 21.08
N LEU A 169 2.47 20.29 20.74
CA LEU A 169 1.07 20.37 20.30
C LEU A 169 0.81 19.59 19.00
N ARG A 170 1.84 19.34 18.19
CA ARG A 170 1.75 18.48 16.98
C ARG A 170 1.59 17.01 17.32
N LEU A 171 1.97 16.59 18.52
CA LEU A 171 1.82 15.22 19.04
C LEU A 171 0.56 15.05 19.90
N GLY A 172 -0.30 16.07 19.97
CA GLY A 172 -1.53 16.03 20.77
C GLY A 172 -1.32 16.30 22.25
N ILE A 173 -0.16 16.83 22.65
CA ILE A 173 0.22 17.09 24.04
C ILE A 173 0.67 18.54 24.21
N ILE A 174 0.87 18.98 25.45
CA ILE A 174 1.48 20.29 25.77
C ILE A 174 2.94 20.08 26.22
N PRO A 175 3.77 21.13 26.30
CA PRO A 175 5.02 21.05 27.06
C PRO A 175 4.73 20.58 28.50
N GLY A 176 5.48 19.59 28.99
CA GLY A 176 5.21 18.88 30.24
C GLY A 176 6.35 18.89 31.25
N LEU A 177 7.46 19.55 30.92
CA LEU A 177 8.67 19.67 31.75
C LEU A 177 8.93 21.14 32.14
N GLY A 178 7.85 21.91 32.29
CA GLY A 178 7.81 23.30 32.71
C GLY A 178 7.84 24.34 31.59
N GLY A 179 7.70 23.93 30.33
CA GLY A 179 7.69 24.81 29.16
C GLY A 179 6.58 25.85 29.21
N THR A 180 5.35 25.48 29.58
CA THR A 180 4.22 26.42 29.66
C THR A 180 4.39 27.45 30.79
N GLN A 181 5.32 27.20 31.71
CA GLN A 181 5.56 28.05 32.87
C GLN A 181 6.79 28.94 32.71
N ARG A 182 7.92 28.36 32.26
CA ARG A 182 9.20 29.08 32.16
C ARG A 182 9.32 29.89 30.88
N LEU A 183 8.81 29.39 29.75
CA LEU A 183 8.97 30.10 28.47
C LEU A 183 8.25 31.46 28.48
N PRO A 184 6.96 31.57 28.88
CA PRO A 184 6.28 32.87 28.98
C PRO A 184 7.01 33.89 29.86
N ARG A 185 7.71 33.43 30.91
CA ARG A 185 8.48 34.27 31.83
C ARG A 185 9.83 34.71 31.24
N LEU A 186 10.43 33.88 30.39
CA LEU A 186 11.71 34.20 29.76
C LEU A 186 11.58 35.14 28.55
N VAL A 187 10.57 34.94 27.69
CA VAL A 187 10.43 35.66 26.42
C VAL A 187 9.23 36.61 26.35
N GLY A 188 8.46 36.69 27.44
CA GLY A 188 7.18 37.39 27.51
C GLY A 188 6.00 36.51 27.11
N PHE A 189 4.85 36.75 27.75
CA PHE A 189 3.66 35.88 27.65
C PHE A 189 3.19 35.64 26.22
N GLN A 190 3.07 36.71 25.41
CA GLN A 190 2.61 36.62 24.02
C GLN A 190 3.58 35.83 23.12
N ASN A 191 4.89 36.07 23.24
CA ASN A 191 5.90 35.37 22.45
C ASN A 191 5.98 33.88 22.84
N GLY A 192 5.89 33.58 24.13
CA GLY A 192 5.87 32.22 24.65
C GLY A 192 4.68 31.43 24.13
N LEU A 193 3.47 31.99 24.25
CA LEU A 193 2.26 31.38 23.67
C LEU A 193 2.38 31.19 22.16
N ARG A 194 2.85 32.19 21.42
CA ARG A 194 3.05 32.08 19.97
C ARG A 194 4.02 30.95 19.61
N MET A 195 5.11 30.80 20.35
CA MET A 195 6.09 29.75 20.11
C MET A 195 5.49 28.34 20.31
N MET A 196 4.70 28.15 21.37
CA MET A 196 4.05 26.86 21.67
C MET A 196 2.89 26.56 20.70
N LEU A 197 1.96 27.51 20.53
CA LEU A 197 0.73 27.32 19.73
C LEU A 197 1.02 27.05 18.25
N TYR A 198 2.02 27.71 17.66
CA TYR A 198 2.37 27.51 16.24
C TYR A 198 3.55 26.57 16.03
N SER A 199 4.17 26.09 17.12
CA SER A 199 5.43 25.33 17.07
C SER A 199 6.49 26.04 16.22
N THR A 200 6.62 27.37 16.40
CA THR A 200 7.57 28.15 15.60
C THR A 200 9.00 27.88 16.05
N VAL A 201 9.92 27.95 15.10
CA VAL A 201 11.35 27.84 15.36
C VAL A 201 11.90 29.25 15.60
N MET A 202 12.52 29.45 16.76
CA MET A 202 13.22 30.68 17.12
C MET A 202 14.71 30.51 16.79
N THR A 203 15.25 31.43 15.99
CA THR A 203 16.69 31.46 15.68
C THR A 203 17.49 31.93 16.90
N ALA A 204 18.78 31.59 16.97
CA ALA A 204 19.67 32.03 18.04
C ALA A 204 19.62 33.55 18.28
N THR A 205 19.62 34.35 17.20
CA THR A 205 19.54 35.82 17.28
C THR A 205 18.25 36.30 17.93
N LEU A 206 17.10 35.77 17.51
CA LEU A 206 15.80 36.15 18.07
C LEU A 206 15.65 35.64 19.51
N ALA A 207 16.19 34.46 19.80
CA ALA A 207 16.23 33.89 21.14
C ALA A 207 17.04 34.79 22.09
N HIS A 208 18.14 35.38 21.62
CA HIS A 208 18.90 36.33 22.42
C HIS A 208 18.15 37.65 22.64
N GLN A 209 17.58 38.23 21.59
CA GLN A 209 16.82 39.48 21.66
C GLN A 209 15.60 39.41 22.59
N THR A 210 14.94 38.25 22.65
CA THR A 210 13.77 38.03 23.51
C THR A 210 14.15 37.63 24.95
N GLY A 211 15.41 37.28 25.20
CA GLY A 211 15.93 36.85 26.49
C GLY A 211 15.82 35.36 26.79
N LEU A 212 15.52 34.53 25.78
CA LEU A 212 15.65 33.07 25.89
C LEU A 212 17.13 32.67 26.00
N VAL A 213 18.01 33.30 25.22
CA VAL A 213 19.46 33.06 25.24
C VAL A 213 20.17 34.24 25.90
N ASP A 214 21.06 33.96 26.85
CA ASP A 214 21.76 34.99 27.61
C ASP A 214 23.02 35.50 26.91
N ARG A 215 23.75 34.62 26.23
CA ARG A 215 24.93 34.98 25.44
C ARG A 215 24.98 34.22 24.13
N LEU A 216 25.39 34.91 23.07
CA LEU A 216 25.69 34.32 21.77
C LEU A 216 27.19 34.16 21.58
N VAL A 217 27.58 33.06 20.93
CA VAL A 217 28.96 32.81 20.50
C VAL A 217 28.96 32.71 18.97
N SER A 218 29.75 33.56 18.31
CA SER A 218 29.85 33.60 16.85
C SER A 218 30.88 32.58 16.36
N HIS A 219 30.49 31.71 15.42
CA HIS A 219 31.38 30.78 14.70
C HIS A 219 32.48 30.09 15.53
N SER A 220 32.11 29.56 16.69
CA SER A 220 33.01 28.85 17.60
C SER A 220 32.95 27.34 17.45
N SER A 221 34.10 26.69 17.63
CA SER A 221 34.19 25.27 17.91
C SER A 221 33.35 24.89 19.14
N THR A 222 33.09 23.59 19.35
CA THR A 222 32.45 23.13 20.60
C THR A 222 33.20 23.63 21.83
N GLU A 223 34.52 23.76 21.75
CA GLU A 223 35.33 24.19 22.89
C GLU A 223 35.07 25.66 23.26
N ASP A 224 34.97 26.58 22.29
CA ASP A 224 34.71 27.98 22.65
C ASP A 224 33.26 28.18 23.18
N LEU A 225 32.31 27.35 22.73
CA LEU A 225 30.98 27.29 23.34
C LEU A 225 31.05 26.85 24.81
N ILE A 226 31.81 25.79 25.11
CA ILE A 226 32.02 25.31 26.49
C ILE A 226 32.74 26.36 27.33
N GLN A 227 33.78 26.99 26.79
CA GLN A 227 34.56 28.03 27.47
C GLN A 227 33.70 29.25 27.80
N CYS A 228 32.88 29.73 26.85
CA CYS A 228 31.96 30.84 27.09
C CYS A 228 30.90 30.47 28.14
N ALA A 229 30.33 29.27 28.06
CA ALA A 229 29.37 28.78 29.05
C ALA A 229 29.99 28.64 30.44
N ALA A 230 31.22 28.13 30.55
CA ALA A 230 31.95 27.98 31.81
C ALA A 230 32.28 29.33 32.44
N ALA A 231 32.78 30.29 31.64
CA ALA A 231 33.05 31.65 32.11
C ALA A 231 31.78 32.31 32.66
N TYR A 232 30.66 32.19 31.94
CA TYR A 232 29.39 32.75 32.39
C TYR A 232 28.84 32.05 33.64
N ALA A 233 29.02 30.72 33.74
CA ALA A 233 28.65 29.95 34.93
C ALA A 233 29.43 30.41 36.19
N LEU A 234 30.72 30.73 36.04
CA LEU A 234 31.55 31.25 37.13
C LEU A 234 31.20 32.70 37.51
N GLU A 235 30.78 33.54 36.56
CA GLU A 235 30.26 34.87 36.86
C GLU A 235 28.98 34.81 37.71
N LEU A 236 28.07 33.90 37.37
CA LEU A 236 26.85 33.62 38.15
C LEU A 236 27.19 33.09 39.55
N ALA A 237 28.12 32.13 39.64
CA ALA A 237 28.53 31.52 40.92
C ALA A 237 29.19 32.53 41.87
N ALA A 238 29.93 33.50 41.31
CA ALA A 238 30.54 34.59 42.06
C ALA A 238 29.57 35.73 42.41
N GLY A 239 28.30 35.64 41.99
CA GLY A 239 27.30 36.69 42.22
C GLY A 239 27.55 37.99 41.42
N ARG A 240 28.45 37.96 40.43
CA ARG A 240 28.76 39.11 39.54
C ARG A 240 27.61 39.42 38.58
N VAL A 241 26.84 38.39 38.24
CA VAL A 241 25.59 38.50 37.49
C VAL A 241 24.49 37.89 38.36
N ARG A 242 23.46 38.67 38.69
CA ARG A 242 22.28 38.18 39.42
C ARG A 242 21.20 37.76 38.43
N LYS A 243 20.59 36.61 38.69
CA LYS A 243 19.50 36.10 37.86
C LYS A 243 18.43 35.46 38.71
N GLU A 244 17.18 35.86 38.48
CA GLU A 244 16.03 35.24 39.12
C GLU A 244 15.75 33.86 38.53
N LEU A 245 15.13 32.99 39.34
CA LEU A 245 14.65 31.71 38.87
C LEU A 245 13.56 31.94 37.82
N ALA A 246 13.71 31.36 36.63
CA ALA A 246 12.77 31.54 35.52
C ALA A 246 11.31 31.20 35.87
N LEU A 247 11.09 30.33 36.87
CA LEU A 247 9.76 29.95 37.34
C LEU A 247 9.06 31.05 38.16
N THR A 248 9.82 31.94 38.79
CA THR A 248 9.31 33.02 39.66
C THR A 248 9.48 34.41 39.06
N ALA A 249 10.29 34.56 38.02
CA ALA A 249 10.47 35.83 37.29
C ALA A 249 9.15 36.26 36.63
N ASN A 250 8.62 37.43 37.02
CA ASN A 250 7.39 37.99 36.47
C ASN A 250 7.60 39.35 35.80
N ASP A 251 8.84 39.80 35.66
CA ASP A 251 9.22 41.06 35.00
C ASP A 251 8.70 41.18 33.55
N LYS A 252 8.57 40.04 32.86
CA LYS A 252 8.04 39.94 31.49
C LYS A 252 6.60 39.42 31.41
N ILE A 253 5.92 39.25 32.54
CA ILE A 253 4.52 38.82 32.60
C ILE A 253 3.63 40.05 32.82
N PRO A 254 2.76 40.40 31.85
CA PRO A 254 1.79 41.48 32.02
C PRO A 254 0.78 41.20 33.15
N SER A 255 -0.11 42.15 33.43
CA SER A 255 -1.22 41.91 34.35
C SER A 255 -2.06 40.70 33.92
N VAL A 256 -2.73 40.06 34.89
CA VAL A 256 -3.61 38.91 34.62
C VAL A 256 -4.67 39.24 33.55
N SER A 257 -5.29 40.42 33.64
CA SER A 257 -6.30 40.89 32.69
C SER A 257 -5.74 41.06 31.27
N GLU A 258 -4.49 41.50 31.15
CA GLU A 258 -3.80 41.63 29.87
C GLU A 258 -3.43 40.27 29.29
N CYS A 259 -2.96 39.33 30.12
CA CYS A 259 -2.70 37.95 29.68
C CYS A 259 -3.99 37.25 29.19
N GLU A 260 -5.12 37.49 29.84
CA GLU A 260 -6.43 37.00 29.40
C GLU A 260 -6.90 37.64 28.09
N ARG A 261 -6.59 38.93 27.89
CA ARG A 261 -6.83 39.63 26.62
C ARG A 261 -6.01 39.02 25.49
N ILE A 262 -4.70 38.84 25.68
CA ILE A 262 -3.78 38.19 24.73
C ILE A 262 -4.27 36.78 24.39
N SER A 263 -4.67 36.01 25.41
CA SER A 263 -5.18 34.64 25.21
C SER A 263 -6.45 34.62 24.36
N ARG A 264 -7.36 35.58 24.57
CA ARG A 264 -8.57 35.74 23.74
C ARG A 264 -8.26 36.14 22.30
N GLU A 265 -7.20 36.91 22.05
CA GLU A 265 -6.77 37.23 20.68
C GLU A 265 -6.38 35.96 19.91
N PHE A 266 -5.70 35.02 20.58
CA PHE A 266 -5.34 33.73 19.98
C PHE A 266 -6.53 32.77 19.79
N ASN A 267 -7.71 33.00 20.38
CA ASN A 267 -8.85 32.08 20.23
C ASN A 267 -9.28 31.87 18.77
N LYS A 268 -9.21 32.92 17.93
CA LYS A 268 -9.51 32.82 16.49
C LYS A 268 -8.53 31.89 15.77
N ASP A 269 -7.26 31.94 16.17
CA ASP A 269 -6.22 31.10 15.60
C ASP A 269 -6.30 29.67 16.16
N ILE A 270 -6.63 29.50 17.44
CA ILE A 270 -6.89 28.19 18.05
C ILE A 270 -8.01 27.48 17.33
N TRP A 271 -9.12 28.14 17.01
CA TRP A 271 -10.20 27.50 16.27
C TRP A 271 -9.70 26.86 14.96
N LYS A 272 -8.83 27.56 14.23
CA LYS A 272 -8.22 27.04 12.99
C LYS A 272 -7.17 25.95 13.26
N LEU A 273 -6.25 26.18 14.21
CA LEU A 273 -5.17 25.25 14.55
C LEU A 273 -5.71 23.93 15.12
N SER A 274 -6.75 24.02 15.95
CA SER A 274 -7.42 22.88 16.58
C SER A 274 -8.46 22.19 15.70
N LYS A 275 -8.59 22.62 14.43
CA LYS A 275 -9.54 22.06 13.45
C LYS A 275 -11.00 22.10 13.94
N GLY A 276 -11.40 23.24 14.50
CA GLY A 276 -12.73 23.45 15.05
C GLY A 276 -12.91 22.87 16.45
N GLY A 277 -11.87 22.91 17.29
CA GLY A 277 -11.91 22.42 18.67
C GLY A 277 -11.68 20.92 18.84
N LYS A 278 -11.34 20.19 17.78
CA LYS A 278 -11.13 18.72 17.82
C LYS A 278 -9.78 18.29 18.39
N MET A 279 -8.88 19.25 18.59
CA MET A 279 -7.54 19.04 19.13
C MET A 279 -7.43 19.80 20.48
N PRO A 280 -7.74 19.15 21.62
CA PRO A 280 -7.89 19.82 22.92
C PRO A 280 -6.59 20.42 23.47
N GLN A 281 -5.44 19.94 23.02
CA GLN A 281 -4.13 20.38 23.51
C GLN A 281 -3.84 21.88 23.27
N TYR A 282 -4.44 22.49 22.25
CA TYR A 282 -4.27 23.93 22.00
C TYR A 282 -4.91 24.78 23.10
N SER A 283 -6.14 24.43 23.49
CA SER A 283 -6.84 25.11 24.59
C SER A 283 -6.17 24.82 25.94
N ALA A 284 -5.73 23.57 26.15
CA ALA A 284 -5.00 23.18 27.35
C ALA A 284 -3.67 23.95 27.52
N CYS A 285 -2.94 24.21 26.43
CA CYS A 285 -1.70 24.98 26.46
C CYS A 285 -1.90 26.40 27.00
N ILE A 286 -2.97 27.08 26.55
CA ILE A 286 -3.34 28.40 27.07
C ILE A 286 -3.78 28.29 28.53
N ALA A 287 -4.62 27.30 28.86
CA ALA A 287 -5.13 27.11 30.21
C ALA A 287 -3.98 26.90 31.22
N ALA A 288 -3.01 26.02 30.93
CA ALA A 288 -1.83 25.79 31.76
C ALA A 288 -1.01 27.08 31.96
N SER A 289 -0.78 27.82 30.86
CA SER A 289 -0.02 29.07 30.90
C SER A 289 -0.72 30.15 31.75
N LEU A 290 -2.02 30.35 31.57
CA LEU A 290 -2.83 31.30 32.35
C LEU A 290 -2.94 30.91 33.81
N TYR A 291 -3.08 29.62 34.11
CA TYR A 291 -3.14 29.13 35.49
C TYR A 291 -1.86 29.50 36.25
N GLY A 292 -0.70 29.34 35.61
CA GLY A 292 0.59 29.76 36.15
C GLY A 292 0.73 31.26 36.36
N VAL A 293 0.08 32.08 35.53
CA VAL A 293 0.03 33.55 35.71
C VAL A 293 -0.85 33.92 36.92
N ARG A 294 -2.01 33.27 37.08
CA ARG A 294 -2.96 33.58 38.17
C ARG A 294 -2.50 33.10 39.54
N TYR A 295 -1.90 31.91 39.60
CA TYR A 295 -1.64 31.21 40.87
C TYR A 295 -0.14 31.00 41.15
N GLY A 296 0.72 31.52 40.29
CA GLY A 296 2.18 31.42 40.39
C GLY A 296 2.76 30.17 39.72
N GLY A 297 4.03 30.26 39.29
CA GLY A 297 4.67 29.22 38.47
C GLY A 297 4.71 27.82 39.11
N ARG A 298 4.82 27.72 40.45
CA ARG A 298 4.80 26.41 41.15
C ARG A 298 3.47 25.67 40.96
N LYS A 299 2.35 26.35 41.21
CA LYS A 299 1.00 25.80 40.97
C LYS A 299 0.77 25.57 39.48
N GLY A 300 1.36 26.42 38.63
CA GLY A 300 1.40 26.24 37.18
C GLY A 300 2.05 24.93 36.73
N LEU A 301 3.18 24.52 37.30
CA LEU A 301 3.83 23.24 36.97
C LEU A 301 2.94 22.05 37.31
N MET A 302 2.22 22.11 38.43
CA MET A 302 1.28 21.04 38.82
C MET A 302 0.12 20.93 37.82
N GLU A 303 -0.44 22.06 37.39
CA GLU A 303 -1.53 22.08 36.41
C GLU A 303 -1.05 21.68 35.00
N GLU A 304 0.17 22.08 34.61
CA GLU A 304 0.82 21.61 33.38
C GLU A 304 0.94 20.09 33.38
N GLY A 305 1.49 19.50 34.45
CA GLY A 305 1.62 18.05 34.58
C GLY A 305 0.27 17.32 34.52
N ARG A 306 -0.77 17.87 35.16
CA ARG A 306 -2.14 17.32 35.12
C ARG A 306 -2.70 17.31 33.70
N LEU A 307 -2.62 18.43 32.98
CA LEU A 307 -3.13 18.56 31.61
C LEU A 307 -2.31 17.76 30.60
N PHE A 308 -0.98 17.74 30.73
CA PHE A 308 -0.11 16.89 29.93
C PHE A 308 -0.54 15.43 30.00
N PHE A 309 -0.80 14.95 31.22
CA PHE A 309 -1.17 13.56 31.47
C PHE A 309 -2.54 13.20 30.87
N GLU A 310 -3.54 14.08 31.04
CA GLU A 310 -4.86 13.93 30.41
C GLU A 310 -4.74 13.83 28.88
N LEU A 311 -3.84 14.61 28.27
CA LEU A 311 -3.65 14.66 26.84
C LEU A 311 -2.85 13.48 26.27
N VAL A 312 -1.75 13.07 26.90
CA VAL A 312 -0.89 11.99 26.38
C VAL A 312 -1.60 10.64 26.31
N THR A 313 -2.61 10.44 27.17
CA THR A 313 -3.45 9.24 27.17
C THR A 313 -4.69 9.35 26.26
N SER A 314 -4.95 10.53 25.68
CA SER A 314 -6.11 10.78 24.83
C SER A 314 -6.04 10.03 23.49
N PRO A 315 -7.19 9.65 22.90
CA PRO A 315 -7.23 9.07 21.55
C PRO A 315 -6.57 9.95 20.49
N THR A 316 -6.73 11.28 20.60
CA THR A 316 -6.16 12.27 19.70
C THR A 316 -4.63 12.25 19.74
N SER A 317 -4.01 12.23 20.93
CA SER A 317 -2.55 12.16 21.03
C SER A 317 -2.02 10.83 20.47
N ARG A 318 -2.63 9.69 20.81
CA ARG A 318 -2.24 8.38 20.26
C ARG A 318 -2.30 8.33 18.74
N ALA A 319 -3.35 8.93 18.15
CA ALA A 319 -3.51 9.05 16.70
C ALA A 319 -2.41 9.91 16.05
N LEU A 320 -2.08 11.08 16.64
CA LEU A 320 -1.03 11.97 16.13
C LEU A 320 0.36 11.35 16.28
N VAL A 321 0.62 10.64 17.38
CA VAL A 321 1.86 9.87 17.61
C VAL A 321 1.99 8.74 16.58
N HIS A 322 0.90 8.02 16.29
CA HIS A 322 0.89 7.02 15.21
C HIS A 322 1.23 7.67 13.86
N ALA A 323 0.56 8.77 13.49
CA ALA A 323 0.83 9.48 12.23
C ALA A 323 2.29 9.95 12.13
N PHE A 324 2.88 10.43 13.23
CA PHE A 324 4.29 10.81 13.31
C PHE A 324 5.23 9.63 13.01
N PHE A 325 5.00 8.47 13.62
CA PHE A 325 5.83 7.28 13.36
C PHE A 325 5.59 6.69 11.97
N ALA A 326 4.34 6.63 11.52
CA ALA A 326 3.96 6.17 10.19
C ALA A 326 4.67 7.00 9.11
N GLN A 327 4.72 8.34 9.26
CA GLN A 327 5.39 9.23 8.31
C GLN A 327 6.91 8.98 8.26
N ARG A 328 7.55 8.71 9.40
CA ARG A 328 8.99 8.39 9.44
C ARG A 328 9.27 7.00 8.86
N GLY A 329 8.34 6.07 9.08
CA GLY A 329 8.41 4.69 8.61
C GLY A 329 8.16 4.51 7.11
N SER A 330 7.44 5.44 6.46
CA SER A 330 7.07 5.31 5.04
C SER A 330 8.26 5.27 4.08
N SER A 331 9.39 5.86 4.48
CA SER A 331 10.65 5.85 3.72
C SER A 331 11.55 4.63 3.96
N LYS A 332 11.19 3.77 4.93
CA LYS A 332 11.94 2.54 5.26
C LYS A 332 11.36 1.35 4.49
N VAL A 333 12.22 0.62 3.79
CA VAL A 333 11.84 -0.48 2.90
C VAL A 333 12.84 -1.60 3.05
N ASP A 334 12.34 -2.83 3.14
CA ASP A 334 13.16 -4.04 3.14
C ASP A 334 13.30 -4.52 1.68
N LEU A 335 14.39 -4.10 1.03
CA LEU A 335 14.72 -4.51 -0.34
C LEU A 335 15.86 -5.54 -0.29
N GLU A 336 15.60 -6.78 -0.72
CA GLU A 336 16.64 -7.79 -0.93
C GLU A 336 17.69 -7.24 -1.92
N SER A 337 18.96 -7.38 -1.56
CA SER A 337 20.07 -6.88 -2.38
C SER A 337 20.67 -8.04 -3.16
N SER A 338 20.79 -7.90 -4.48
CA SER A 338 21.55 -8.88 -5.27
C SER A 338 23.03 -8.81 -4.90
N PRO A 339 23.78 -9.93 -4.91
CA PRO A 339 25.22 -9.89 -4.66
C PRO A 339 25.91 -8.92 -5.63
N GLY A 340 26.50 -7.84 -5.11
CA GLY A 340 27.16 -6.78 -5.90
C GLY A 340 26.40 -5.46 -6.05
N GLU A 341 25.15 -5.33 -5.56
CA GLU A 341 24.36 -4.09 -5.58
C GLU A 341 24.42 -3.32 -4.23
N ASP A 342 25.63 -2.97 -3.79
CA ASP A 342 25.84 -2.09 -2.63
C ASP A 342 26.10 -0.64 -3.07
N ALA A 343 25.02 0.14 -3.16
CA ALA A 343 24.93 1.55 -2.75
C ALA A 343 23.67 2.19 -3.34
N ALA A 344 22.88 2.87 -2.49
CA ALA A 344 21.88 3.81 -2.98
C ALA A 344 22.56 4.87 -3.87
N GLY A 345 22.08 5.04 -5.10
CA GLY A 345 22.55 6.13 -5.97
C GLY A 345 22.24 7.49 -5.32
N PRO A 346 23.09 8.52 -5.51
CA PRO A 346 22.77 9.87 -5.07
C PRO A 346 21.48 10.35 -5.76
N PRO A 347 20.72 11.27 -5.14
CA PRO A 347 19.53 11.82 -5.79
C PRO A 347 19.92 12.51 -7.11
N PRO A 348 19.04 12.52 -8.13
CA PRO A 348 19.37 13.05 -9.44
C PRO A 348 19.85 14.52 -9.37
N GLY A 349 20.84 14.84 -10.20
CA GLY A 349 21.39 16.17 -10.39
C GLY A 349 20.66 16.95 -11.48
N ALA A 350 20.23 16.26 -12.54
CA ALA A 350 19.39 16.79 -13.62
C ALA A 350 18.12 15.98 -13.82
N VAL A 351 16.99 16.69 -13.95
CA VAL A 351 15.66 16.11 -14.14
C VAL A 351 15.01 16.69 -15.40
N ALA A 352 14.49 15.84 -16.28
CA ALA A 352 13.64 16.27 -17.37
C ALA A 352 12.17 16.09 -17.02
N VAL A 353 11.32 17.05 -17.39
CA VAL A 353 9.86 16.99 -17.21
C VAL A 353 9.20 17.06 -18.58
N ILE A 354 8.39 16.06 -18.93
CA ILE A 354 7.68 16.02 -20.22
C ILE A 354 6.30 16.62 -20.05
N GLY A 355 6.06 17.75 -20.70
CA GLY A 355 4.84 18.55 -20.57
C GLY A 355 4.95 19.59 -19.44
N GLY A 356 4.72 20.85 -19.77
CA GLY A 356 4.77 22.03 -18.88
C GLY A 356 3.39 22.55 -18.49
N GLY A 357 2.39 21.67 -18.47
CA GLY A 357 1.03 21.94 -17.97
C GLY A 357 1.00 22.21 -16.45
N LEU A 358 -0.19 22.11 -15.83
CA LEU A 358 -0.37 22.37 -14.41
C LEU A 358 0.52 21.45 -13.53
N MET A 359 0.53 20.15 -13.80
CA MET A 359 1.34 19.19 -13.05
C MET A 359 2.83 19.36 -13.33
N GLY A 360 3.23 19.34 -14.61
CA GLY A 360 4.64 19.43 -15.00
C GLY A 360 5.33 20.71 -14.53
N SER A 361 4.66 21.87 -14.62
CA SER A 361 5.22 23.13 -14.09
C SER A 361 5.35 23.13 -12.56
N GLY A 362 4.48 22.41 -11.84
CA GLY A 362 4.61 22.21 -10.40
C GLY A 362 5.76 21.26 -10.02
N ILE A 363 5.95 20.18 -10.78
CA ILE A 363 7.06 19.23 -10.61
C ILE A 363 8.39 19.94 -10.87
N ALA A 364 8.49 20.69 -11.96
CA ALA A 364 9.66 21.51 -12.29
C ALA A 364 9.99 22.50 -11.18
N ALA A 365 8.98 23.23 -10.66
CA ALA A 365 9.18 24.16 -9.55
C ALA A 365 9.69 23.45 -8.28
N ALA A 366 9.17 22.26 -7.95
CA ALA A 366 9.65 21.48 -6.81
C ALA A 366 11.13 21.08 -6.95
N CYS A 367 11.55 20.65 -8.14
CA CYS A 367 12.94 20.27 -8.43
C CYS A 367 13.89 21.47 -8.41
N LEU A 368 13.46 22.61 -8.99
CA LEU A 368 14.24 23.86 -8.99
C LEU A 368 14.43 24.42 -7.57
N LEU A 369 13.39 24.39 -6.73
CA LEU A 369 13.49 24.79 -5.32
C LEU A 369 14.46 23.92 -4.50
N ALA A 370 14.75 22.70 -4.99
CA ALA A 370 15.74 21.79 -4.42
C ALA A 370 17.14 21.93 -5.06
N GLY A 371 17.33 22.91 -5.94
CA GLY A 371 18.62 23.23 -6.56
C GLY A 371 19.03 22.29 -7.71
N MET A 372 18.09 21.56 -8.32
CA MET A 372 18.37 20.67 -9.45
C MET A 372 18.37 21.42 -10.79
N ARG A 373 19.10 20.91 -11.78
CA ARG A 373 18.94 21.31 -13.19
C ARG A 373 17.64 20.71 -13.73
N VAL A 374 16.80 21.52 -14.36
CA VAL A 374 15.50 21.08 -14.88
C VAL A 374 15.38 21.40 -16.36
N VAL A 375 15.04 20.40 -17.16
CA VAL A 375 14.71 20.56 -18.58
C VAL A 375 13.23 20.25 -18.77
N ILE A 376 12.44 21.17 -19.30
CA ILE A 376 11.04 20.92 -19.67
C ILE A 376 10.96 20.69 -21.17
N LYS A 377 10.35 19.59 -21.61
CA LYS A 377 10.05 19.33 -23.02
C LYS A 377 8.59 19.62 -23.32
N GLU A 378 8.34 20.49 -24.29
CA GLU A 378 7.00 20.82 -24.79
C GLU A 378 6.83 20.44 -26.27
N ILE A 379 5.58 20.48 -26.75
CA ILE A 379 5.26 20.13 -28.15
C ILE A 379 5.57 21.25 -29.14
N ASN A 380 5.58 22.52 -28.70
CA ASN A 380 5.85 23.68 -29.54
C ASN A 380 6.28 24.90 -28.69
N GLU A 381 6.74 25.96 -29.36
CA GLU A 381 7.26 27.18 -28.72
C GLU A 381 6.21 28.00 -27.95
N GLU A 382 4.94 27.89 -28.32
CA GLU A 382 3.85 28.55 -27.59
C GLU A 382 3.63 27.88 -26.23
N ALA A 383 3.53 26.55 -26.21
CA ALA A 383 3.42 25.75 -25.01
C ALA A 383 4.65 25.92 -24.11
N ALA A 384 5.86 25.99 -24.69
CA ALA A 384 7.11 26.26 -23.97
C ALA A 384 7.10 27.62 -23.23
N ARG A 385 6.63 28.68 -23.90
CA ARG A 385 6.47 30.02 -23.29
C ARG A 385 5.43 29.98 -22.14
N ALA A 386 4.30 29.30 -22.35
CA ALA A 386 3.28 29.14 -21.32
C ALA A 386 3.79 28.35 -20.11
N ALA A 387 4.54 27.28 -20.32
CA ALA A 387 5.18 26.47 -19.28
C ALA A 387 6.13 27.32 -18.43
N THR A 388 7.00 28.09 -19.07
CA THR A 388 7.95 29.00 -18.41
C THR A 388 7.23 29.97 -17.48
N LYS A 389 6.16 30.62 -17.98
CA LYS A 389 5.34 31.55 -17.18
C LYS A 389 4.74 30.88 -15.94
N ARG A 390 4.20 29.67 -16.08
CA ARG A 390 3.62 28.91 -14.95
C ARG A 390 4.68 28.51 -13.91
N VAL A 391 5.86 28.09 -14.35
CA VAL A 391 6.97 27.74 -13.45
C VAL A 391 7.40 28.96 -12.64
N ILE A 392 7.59 30.11 -13.29
CA ILE A 392 7.95 31.36 -12.61
C ILE A 392 6.88 31.74 -11.57
N GLN A 393 5.59 31.63 -11.91
CA GLN A 393 4.48 31.85 -10.98
C GLN A 393 4.57 30.92 -9.76
N ASN A 394 4.83 29.62 -9.98
CA ASN A 394 4.96 28.63 -8.90
C ASN A 394 6.19 28.87 -8.01
N LEU A 395 7.30 29.40 -8.55
CA LEU A 395 8.51 29.75 -7.79
C LEU A 395 8.35 31.01 -6.94
N SER A 396 7.40 31.88 -7.31
CA SER A 396 7.10 33.13 -6.59
C SER A 396 8.39 33.95 -6.34
N LYS A 397 8.66 34.37 -5.09
CA LYS A 397 9.83 35.21 -4.74
C LYS A 397 11.20 34.57 -4.98
N LYS A 398 11.28 33.27 -5.31
CA LYS A 398 12.54 32.56 -5.55
C LYS A 398 12.87 32.38 -7.04
N ALA A 399 12.08 32.99 -7.94
CA ALA A 399 12.23 32.82 -9.38
C ALA A 399 13.66 33.13 -9.86
N ASP A 400 14.19 34.32 -9.57
CA ASP A 400 15.49 34.80 -10.10
C ASP A 400 16.69 33.93 -9.71
N LEU A 401 16.64 33.29 -8.54
CA LEU A 401 17.67 32.38 -8.06
C LEU A 401 17.59 31.02 -8.77
N CYS A 402 16.38 30.57 -9.07
CA CYS A 402 16.10 29.20 -9.51
C CYS A 402 16.06 29.06 -11.03
N THR A 403 15.63 30.08 -11.78
CA THR A 403 15.44 30.02 -13.23
C THR A 403 16.74 29.81 -14.01
N LYS A 404 17.90 30.12 -13.43
CA LYS A 404 19.22 29.81 -14.02
C LYS A 404 19.42 28.31 -14.31
N ASN A 405 18.72 27.46 -13.56
CA ASN A 405 18.76 26.01 -13.71
C ASN A 405 17.60 25.46 -14.55
N LEU A 406 16.78 26.32 -15.16
CA LEU A 406 15.64 25.93 -15.99
C LEU A 406 15.98 26.09 -17.48
N ARG A 407 15.78 25.03 -18.25
CA ARG A 407 15.78 25.06 -19.72
C ARG A 407 14.44 24.53 -20.23
N VAL A 408 13.83 25.19 -21.21
CA VAL A 408 12.60 24.69 -21.86
C VAL A 408 12.91 24.47 -23.34
N VAL A 409 12.59 23.29 -23.84
CA VAL A 409 12.95 22.82 -25.19
C VAL A 409 11.74 22.19 -25.88
N THR A 410 11.78 22.15 -27.21
CA THR A 410 10.77 21.48 -28.05
C THR A 410 11.27 20.17 -28.68
N SER A 411 12.59 19.95 -28.68
CA SER A 411 13.26 18.70 -29.09
C SER A 411 13.75 17.87 -27.88
N PHE A 412 14.27 16.66 -28.14
CA PHE A 412 14.91 15.80 -27.13
C PHE A 412 16.41 16.05 -26.97
N GLU A 413 16.94 17.18 -27.46
CA GLU A 413 18.36 17.47 -27.41
C GLU A 413 18.87 17.71 -25.97
N GLY A 414 19.97 17.05 -25.59
CA GLY A 414 20.56 17.12 -24.25
C GLY A 414 19.91 16.21 -23.19
N PHE A 415 19.07 15.26 -23.62
CA PHE A 415 18.46 14.24 -22.74
C PHE A 415 19.43 13.12 -22.33
N ASP A 416 20.55 12.98 -23.03
CA ASP A 416 21.67 12.08 -22.71
C ASP A 416 22.33 12.43 -21.36
N GLN A 417 22.22 13.69 -20.93
CA GLN A 417 22.82 14.23 -19.70
C GLN A 417 21.85 14.33 -18.50
N VAL A 418 20.66 13.74 -18.63
CA VAL A 418 19.62 13.75 -17.60
C VAL A 418 19.67 12.45 -16.80
N ASP A 419 19.54 12.55 -15.47
CA ASP A 419 19.57 11.40 -14.57
C ASP A 419 18.18 10.76 -14.40
N MET A 420 17.12 11.57 -14.53
CA MET A 420 15.74 11.14 -14.36
C MET A 420 14.78 11.94 -15.25
N VAL A 421 13.90 11.23 -15.95
CA VAL A 421 12.77 11.82 -16.69
C VAL A 421 11.49 11.63 -15.90
N ILE A 422 10.63 12.63 -15.86
CA ILE A 422 9.28 12.58 -15.27
C ILE A 422 8.26 12.98 -16.34
N GLU A 423 7.50 12.00 -16.82
CA GLU A 423 6.46 12.19 -17.81
C GLU A 423 5.17 12.72 -17.16
N ALA A 424 4.67 13.86 -17.65
CA ALA A 424 3.45 14.53 -17.17
C ALA A 424 2.57 15.02 -18.34
N ALA A 425 2.43 14.20 -19.38
CA ALA A 425 1.59 14.40 -20.55
C ALA A 425 0.17 13.83 -20.35
N LEU A 426 -0.63 13.84 -21.42
CA LEU A 426 -2.03 13.41 -21.42
C LEU A 426 -2.19 11.96 -20.93
N GLU A 427 -3.30 11.69 -20.23
CA GLU A 427 -3.64 10.38 -19.66
C GLU A 427 -4.15 9.42 -20.75
N ASN A 428 -3.26 9.05 -21.67
CA ASN A 428 -3.53 8.12 -22.76
C ASN A 428 -2.39 7.12 -22.93
N VAL A 429 -2.71 5.83 -22.95
CA VAL A 429 -1.72 4.74 -23.02
C VAL A 429 -0.81 4.85 -24.25
N LYS A 430 -1.39 5.08 -25.44
CA LYS A 430 -0.62 5.12 -26.70
C LYS A 430 0.34 6.31 -26.72
N VAL A 431 -0.13 7.49 -26.33
CA VAL A 431 0.73 8.69 -26.24
C VAL A 431 1.90 8.46 -25.29
N LYS A 432 1.65 7.84 -24.12
CA LYS A 432 2.72 7.54 -23.16
C LYS A 432 3.68 6.48 -23.68
N GLN A 433 3.20 5.44 -24.35
CA GLN A 433 4.04 4.42 -24.98
C GLN A 433 5.00 5.02 -26.03
N ASP A 434 4.46 5.85 -26.94
CA ASP A 434 5.26 6.50 -28.00
C ASP A 434 6.30 7.47 -27.40
N LEU A 435 5.95 8.16 -26.30
CA LEU A 435 6.90 8.99 -25.55
C LEU A 435 7.99 8.15 -24.89
N PHE A 436 7.64 7.05 -24.21
CA PHE A 436 8.63 6.21 -23.54
C PHE A 436 9.59 5.53 -24.53
N GLU A 437 9.11 5.13 -25.71
CA GLU A 437 9.93 4.64 -26.81
C GLU A 437 10.97 5.69 -27.26
N SER A 438 10.53 6.94 -27.43
CA SER A 438 11.44 8.06 -27.74
C SER A 438 12.43 8.32 -26.61
N LEU A 439 11.98 8.31 -25.35
CA LEU A 439 12.83 8.55 -24.18
C LEU A 439 13.88 7.47 -23.97
N ALA A 440 13.52 6.20 -24.18
CA ALA A 440 14.44 5.08 -24.02
C ALA A 440 15.61 5.13 -25.01
N SER A 441 15.40 5.72 -26.20
CA SER A 441 16.45 5.88 -27.22
C SER A 441 17.31 7.13 -27.05
N CYS A 442 16.77 8.21 -26.46
CA CYS A 442 17.49 9.48 -26.34
C CYS A 442 18.12 9.75 -24.95
N THR A 443 17.91 8.86 -23.98
CA THR A 443 18.47 8.97 -22.63
C THR A 443 19.55 7.92 -22.37
N SER A 444 20.44 8.20 -21.42
CA SER A 444 21.47 7.25 -20.98
C SER A 444 20.87 5.93 -20.49
N PRO A 445 21.57 4.78 -20.64
CA PRO A 445 21.18 3.49 -20.07
C PRO A 445 21.07 3.47 -18.54
N HIS A 446 21.50 4.52 -17.84
CA HIS A 446 21.35 4.67 -16.39
C HIS A 446 20.24 5.65 -15.98
N CYS A 447 19.66 6.39 -16.93
CA CYS A 447 18.58 7.33 -16.66
C CYS A 447 17.33 6.58 -16.18
N ILE A 448 16.68 7.10 -15.14
CA ILE A 448 15.39 6.60 -14.65
C ILE A 448 14.28 7.19 -15.51
N LEU A 449 13.36 6.34 -15.99
CA LEU A 449 12.19 6.75 -16.78
C LEU A 449 10.95 6.69 -15.90
N ALA A 450 10.50 7.85 -15.42
CA ALA A 450 9.37 7.93 -14.51
C ALA A 450 8.11 8.52 -15.15
N THR A 451 6.94 8.08 -14.71
CA THR A 451 5.63 8.64 -15.15
C THR A 451 4.81 9.16 -13.96
N ASN A 452 4.12 10.28 -14.16
CA ASN A 452 3.17 10.90 -13.23
C ASN A 452 1.70 10.52 -13.55
N THR A 453 1.47 9.41 -14.26
CA THR A 453 0.10 8.89 -14.47
C THR A 453 -0.62 8.66 -13.14
N SER A 454 -1.95 8.78 -13.12
CA SER A 454 -2.78 8.65 -11.91
C SER A 454 -3.61 7.38 -11.88
N THR A 455 -3.80 6.73 -13.03
CA THR A 455 -4.70 5.58 -13.19
C THR A 455 -4.19 4.50 -14.13
N ILE A 456 -3.23 4.80 -15.01
CA ILE A 456 -2.75 3.84 -16.02
C ILE A 456 -1.77 2.86 -15.37
N ASN A 457 -1.99 1.57 -15.66
CA ASN A 457 -1.04 0.51 -15.32
C ASN A 457 0.30 0.79 -16.01
N ILE A 458 1.38 0.95 -15.24
CA ILE A 458 2.70 1.37 -15.76
C ILE A 458 3.36 0.29 -16.63
N ASP A 459 3.10 -1.00 -16.37
CA ASP A 459 3.56 -2.09 -17.24
C ASP A 459 3.01 -1.97 -18.67
N LEU A 460 1.84 -1.32 -18.86
CA LEU A 460 1.32 -0.98 -20.20
C LEU A 460 2.20 0.03 -20.92
N ILE A 461 2.63 1.07 -20.21
CA ILE A 461 3.48 2.12 -20.76
C ILE A 461 4.83 1.50 -21.14
N ALA A 462 5.34 0.61 -20.29
CA ALA A 462 6.58 -0.12 -20.50
C ALA A 462 6.53 -1.14 -21.66
N GLY A 463 5.33 -1.53 -22.13
CA GLY A 463 5.14 -2.59 -23.13
C GLY A 463 5.81 -2.36 -24.49
N LYS A 464 6.17 -1.11 -24.83
CA LYS A 464 6.95 -0.76 -26.03
C LYS A 464 8.45 -0.63 -25.80
N VAL A 465 8.91 -0.70 -24.56
CA VAL A 465 10.32 -0.53 -24.16
C VAL A 465 10.78 -1.68 -23.27
N PRO A 466 10.71 -2.93 -23.75
CA PRO A 466 10.96 -4.12 -22.94
C PRO A 466 12.37 -4.15 -22.34
N ASP A 467 13.38 -3.63 -23.04
CA ASP A 467 14.76 -3.59 -22.57
C ASP A 467 14.93 -2.65 -21.36
N ALA A 468 14.32 -1.45 -21.43
CA ALA A 468 14.34 -0.49 -20.32
C ALA A 468 13.52 -1.00 -19.11
N HIS A 469 12.42 -1.70 -19.39
CA HIS A 469 11.60 -2.36 -18.37
C HIS A 469 12.36 -3.46 -17.66
N GLN A 470 12.97 -4.38 -18.41
CA GLN A 470 13.75 -5.50 -17.88
C GLN A 470 15.03 -5.05 -17.16
N ALA A 471 15.64 -3.96 -17.61
CA ALA A 471 16.74 -3.30 -16.90
C ALA A 471 16.29 -2.62 -15.58
N GLY A 472 14.99 -2.60 -15.30
CA GLY A 472 14.41 -2.10 -14.06
C GLY A 472 14.51 -0.59 -13.84
N ARG A 473 14.52 0.19 -14.93
CA ARG A 473 14.66 1.66 -14.90
C ARG A 473 13.35 2.43 -15.01
N ILE A 474 12.23 1.74 -15.16
CA ILE A 474 10.89 2.33 -15.25
C ILE A 474 10.22 2.33 -13.87
N ILE A 475 9.63 3.48 -13.48
CA ILE A 475 8.96 3.66 -12.19
C ILE A 475 7.81 4.67 -12.29
N GLY A 476 6.83 4.62 -11.41
CA GLY A 476 5.85 5.70 -11.24
C GLY A 476 6.27 6.68 -10.15
N VAL A 477 6.05 7.97 -10.40
CA VAL A 477 6.20 9.07 -9.44
C VAL A 477 4.95 9.94 -9.48
N HIS A 478 3.89 9.49 -8.81
CA HIS A 478 2.60 10.15 -8.84
C HIS A 478 2.57 11.29 -7.80
N PHE A 479 2.66 12.51 -8.31
CA PHE A 479 2.52 13.76 -7.57
C PHE A 479 1.04 14.14 -7.43
N PHE A 480 0.74 14.85 -6.35
CA PHE A 480 -0.59 15.39 -6.08
C PHE A 480 -0.64 16.88 -6.39
N SER A 481 -1.71 17.34 -7.04
CA SER A 481 -1.85 18.74 -7.44
C SER A 481 -2.24 19.64 -6.25
N PRO A 482 -1.61 20.82 -6.07
CA PRO A 482 -0.47 21.36 -6.81
C PRO A 482 0.87 20.71 -6.39
N ALA A 483 1.64 20.20 -7.36
CA ALA A 483 2.81 19.35 -7.11
C ALA A 483 3.94 19.99 -6.28
N HIS A 484 4.09 21.33 -6.29
CA HIS A 484 5.10 22.03 -5.47
C HIS A 484 4.65 22.26 -4.01
N LYS A 485 3.36 22.09 -3.70
CA LYS A 485 2.78 22.30 -2.36
C LYS A 485 2.42 21.00 -1.66
N MET A 486 1.78 20.08 -2.38
CA MET A 486 1.30 18.82 -1.78
C MET A 486 2.49 17.95 -1.34
N PRO A 487 2.50 17.44 -0.11
CA PRO A 487 3.68 16.78 0.44
C PRO A 487 3.82 15.33 -0.01
N LEU A 488 2.73 14.63 -0.35
CA LEU A 488 2.76 13.22 -0.74
C LEU A 488 3.41 13.02 -2.12
N LEU A 489 4.17 11.94 -2.24
CA LEU A 489 4.62 11.37 -3.52
C LEU A 489 4.40 9.86 -3.47
N GLU A 490 3.53 9.33 -4.33
CA GLU A 490 3.42 7.88 -4.52
C GLU A 490 4.53 7.41 -5.46
N ILE A 491 5.30 6.42 -5.01
CA ILE A 491 6.34 5.74 -5.78
C ILE A 491 5.80 4.38 -6.19
N ILE A 492 5.47 4.22 -7.47
CA ILE A 492 4.80 3.02 -7.98
C ILE A 492 5.85 2.11 -8.60
N ARG A 493 6.03 0.92 -8.03
CA ARG A 493 6.90 -0.11 -8.63
C ARG A 493 6.14 -0.94 -9.65
N THR A 494 6.79 -1.19 -10.79
CA THR A 494 6.35 -2.13 -11.81
C THR A 494 6.84 -3.53 -11.48
N THR A 495 6.48 -4.51 -12.30
CA THR A 495 6.95 -5.91 -12.17
C THR A 495 8.47 -6.09 -12.33
N SER A 496 9.19 -5.06 -12.81
CA SER A 496 10.62 -5.15 -13.10
C SER A 496 11.44 -4.02 -12.48
N THR A 497 10.82 -3.04 -11.78
CA THR A 497 11.55 -1.92 -11.17
C THR A 497 12.64 -2.42 -10.21
N SER A 498 13.88 -2.01 -10.43
CA SER A 498 15.02 -2.45 -9.61
C SER A 498 15.06 -1.77 -8.24
N ALA A 499 15.71 -2.42 -7.26
CA ALA A 499 15.96 -1.85 -5.94
C ALA A 499 16.76 -0.54 -6.02
N ARG A 500 17.71 -0.44 -6.96
CA ARG A 500 18.48 0.78 -7.24
C ARG A 500 17.57 1.94 -7.64
N THR A 501 16.63 1.71 -8.55
CA THR A 501 15.67 2.73 -9.01
C THR A 501 14.82 3.22 -7.84
N ILE A 502 14.26 2.31 -7.03
CA ILE A 502 13.46 2.65 -5.85
C ILE A 502 14.27 3.50 -4.85
N ARG A 503 15.50 3.07 -4.49
CA ARG A 503 16.38 3.80 -3.55
C ARG A 503 16.72 5.20 -4.07
N THR A 504 17.01 5.34 -5.37
CA THR A 504 17.29 6.64 -6.01
C THR A 504 16.06 7.55 -5.99
N THR A 505 14.86 7.01 -6.25
CA THR A 505 13.61 7.77 -6.21
C THR A 505 13.23 8.18 -4.78
N LEU A 506 13.53 7.37 -3.76
CA LEU A 506 13.39 7.77 -2.35
C LEU A 506 14.34 8.93 -1.99
N ALA A 507 15.59 8.87 -2.45
CA ALA A 507 16.55 9.96 -2.28
C ALA A 507 16.08 11.25 -2.98
N PHE A 508 15.53 11.12 -4.20
CA PHE A 508 14.90 12.20 -4.94
C PHE A 508 13.76 12.82 -4.13
N ALA A 509 12.79 12.02 -3.66
CA ALA A 509 11.66 12.46 -2.85
C ALA A 509 12.10 13.25 -1.61
N LYS A 510 13.11 12.75 -0.89
CA LYS A 510 13.70 13.43 0.27
C LYS A 510 14.33 14.78 -0.12
N LYS A 511 15.07 14.85 -1.23
CA LYS A 511 15.71 16.09 -1.72
C LYS A 511 14.69 17.16 -2.10
N ILE A 512 13.56 16.78 -2.71
CA ILE A 512 12.44 17.69 -3.01
C ILE A 512 11.44 17.85 -1.86
N ARG A 513 11.79 17.38 -0.65
CA ARG A 513 10.99 17.49 0.59
C ARG A 513 9.57 16.93 0.47
N LYS A 514 9.43 15.81 -0.26
CA LYS A 514 8.20 15.02 -0.32
C LYS A 514 8.22 13.89 0.71
N ILE A 515 7.04 13.42 1.06
CA ILE A 515 6.79 12.25 1.89
C ILE A 515 6.51 11.09 0.92
N PRO A 516 7.47 10.18 0.71
CA PRO A 516 7.27 9.06 -0.20
C PRO A 516 6.40 7.98 0.44
N VAL A 517 5.54 7.37 -0.36
CA VAL A 517 4.84 6.11 -0.06
C VAL A 517 5.05 5.16 -1.24
N ILE A 518 5.51 3.94 -0.98
CA ILE A 518 5.76 2.95 -2.03
C ILE A 518 4.53 2.07 -2.21
N VAL A 519 4.12 1.91 -3.47
CA VAL A 519 2.91 1.20 -3.82
C VAL A 519 3.15 0.30 -5.03
N GLY A 520 2.40 -0.80 -5.11
CA GLY A 520 2.35 -1.69 -6.26
C GLY A 520 1.55 -1.06 -7.40
N ASN A 521 1.84 -1.52 -8.62
CA ASN A 521 1.16 -1.06 -9.81
C ASN A 521 -0.25 -1.68 -9.93
N CYS A 522 -1.29 -0.86 -9.74
CA CYS A 522 -2.69 -1.21 -9.97
C CYS A 522 -3.52 0.01 -10.41
N ALA A 523 -4.75 -0.22 -10.89
CA ALA A 523 -5.67 0.87 -11.22
C ALA A 523 -5.90 1.79 -10.01
N GLY A 524 -5.49 3.05 -10.11
CA GLY A 524 -5.62 4.05 -9.05
C GLY A 524 -4.63 3.92 -7.88
N PHE A 525 -3.62 3.04 -7.98
CA PHE A 525 -2.56 2.86 -6.98
C PHE A 525 -3.08 2.70 -5.54
N ALA A 526 -2.57 3.47 -4.57
CA ALA A 526 -3.10 3.44 -3.21
C ALA A 526 -4.17 4.52 -3.00
N VAL A 527 -3.85 5.81 -3.15
CA VAL A 527 -4.74 6.91 -2.78
C VAL A 527 -6.05 6.89 -3.58
N ASN A 528 -5.96 6.92 -4.91
CA ASN A 528 -7.16 7.01 -5.76
C ASN A 528 -8.01 5.76 -5.59
N ARG A 529 -7.38 4.59 -5.44
CA ARG A 529 -8.09 3.32 -5.22
C ARG A 529 -8.76 3.27 -3.84
N VAL A 530 -8.09 3.70 -2.76
CA VAL A 530 -8.72 3.74 -1.42
C VAL A 530 -9.97 4.62 -1.41
N TYR A 531 -9.95 5.74 -2.15
CA TYR A 531 -11.01 6.75 -2.08
C TYR A 531 -12.07 6.70 -3.16
N PHE A 532 -11.89 5.94 -4.25
CA PHE A 532 -12.95 5.78 -5.25
C PHE A 532 -14.29 5.32 -4.61
N PRO A 533 -14.33 4.43 -3.60
CA PRO A 533 -15.59 4.03 -2.97
C PRO A 533 -16.34 5.19 -2.35
N GLN A 534 -15.66 6.22 -1.82
CA GLN A 534 -16.32 7.39 -1.23
C GLN A 534 -17.25 8.08 -2.23
N SER A 535 -16.73 8.31 -3.45
CA SER A 535 -17.48 8.96 -4.53
C SER A 535 -18.67 8.12 -5.01
N GLN A 536 -18.48 6.80 -5.09
CA GLN A 536 -19.50 5.83 -5.52
C GLN A 536 -20.60 5.67 -4.48
N VAL A 537 -20.23 5.63 -3.20
CA VAL A 537 -21.19 5.53 -2.11
C VAL A 537 -21.96 6.83 -1.94
N ALA A 538 -21.31 7.99 -2.06
CA ALA A 538 -22.00 9.27 -1.98
C ALA A 538 -23.17 9.35 -2.98
N THR A 539 -22.97 8.95 -4.24
CA THR A 539 -24.06 8.91 -5.24
C THR A 539 -25.07 7.80 -4.96
N LEU A 540 -24.64 6.62 -4.48
CA LEU A 540 -25.55 5.56 -4.05
C LEU A 540 -26.49 6.01 -2.91
N LEU A 541 -25.98 6.75 -1.94
CA LEU A 541 -26.76 7.27 -0.81
C LEU A 541 -27.82 8.27 -1.27
N VAL A 542 -27.52 9.08 -2.29
CA VAL A 542 -28.51 9.95 -2.95
C VAL A 542 -29.59 9.09 -3.63
N ASP A 543 -29.17 8.16 -4.49
CA ASP A 543 -30.07 7.39 -5.35
C ASP A 543 -30.97 6.41 -4.58
N ARG A 544 -30.43 5.74 -3.55
CA ARG A 544 -31.12 4.63 -2.85
C ARG A 544 -31.65 4.98 -1.47
N LEU A 545 -30.99 5.90 -0.74
CA LEU A 545 -31.37 6.24 0.64
C LEU A 545 -31.97 7.64 0.78
N GLY A 546 -32.01 8.43 -0.30
CA GLY A 546 -32.59 9.76 -0.30
C GLY A 546 -31.84 10.74 0.60
N LEU A 547 -30.51 10.63 0.67
CA LEU A 547 -29.66 11.62 1.35
C LEU A 547 -29.31 12.77 0.42
N HIS A 548 -29.47 14.00 0.87
CA HIS A 548 -29.20 15.17 0.03
C HIS A 548 -27.67 15.38 -0.13
N PRO A 549 -27.14 15.75 -1.32
CA PRO A 549 -25.69 15.96 -1.52
C PRO A 549 -25.04 16.89 -0.49
N TYR A 550 -25.67 18.04 -0.20
CA TYR A 550 -25.20 18.97 0.83
C TYR A 550 -25.14 18.38 2.25
N GLN A 551 -26.08 17.49 2.60
CA GLN A 551 -26.07 16.82 3.91
C GLN A 551 -24.87 15.88 4.04
N ILE A 552 -24.54 15.16 2.95
CA ILE A 552 -23.38 14.27 2.90
C ILE A 552 -22.08 15.07 3.00
N ASP A 553 -21.99 16.17 2.23
CA ASP A 553 -20.83 17.06 2.27
C ASP A 553 -20.65 17.69 3.67
N ASP A 554 -21.73 18.21 4.27
CA ASP A 554 -21.69 18.79 5.61
C ASP A 554 -21.23 17.78 6.66
N ALA A 555 -21.72 16.54 6.62
CA ALA A 555 -21.25 15.49 7.52
C ALA A 555 -19.75 15.25 7.39
N CYS A 556 -19.26 15.12 6.14
CA CYS A 556 -17.84 14.91 5.80
C CYS A 556 -16.94 16.07 6.24
N GLU A 557 -17.35 17.30 5.97
CA GLU A 557 -16.62 18.51 6.37
C GLU A 557 -16.61 18.69 7.90
N ASN A 558 -17.75 18.42 8.57
CA ASN A 558 -17.85 18.45 10.02
C ASN A 558 -17.01 17.36 10.70
N PHE A 559 -16.83 16.20 10.09
CA PHE A 559 -15.88 15.18 10.55
C PHE A 559 -14.42 15.69 10.51
N GLY A 560 -14.09 16.45 9.47
CA GLY A 560 -12.79 17.12 9.33
C GLY A 560 -12.16 17.05 7.95
N LEU A 561 -12.85 16.47 6.96
CA LEU A 561 -12.37 16.49 5.58
C LEU A 561 -12.43 17.95 5.05
N PRO A 562 -11.45 18.41 4.25
CA PRO A 562 -11.49 19.80 3.75
C PRO A 562 -12.65 20.10 2.80
N MET A 563 -13.16 19.07 2.12
CA MET A 563 -14.30 19.13 1.20
C MET A 563 -15.08 17.84 1.31
N GLY A 564 -16.41 17.94 1.25
CA GLY A 564 -17.27 16.78 1.05
C GLY A 564 -17.10 16.15 -0.35
N PRO A 565 -17.59 14.91 -0.56
CA PRO A 565 -17.42 14.19 -1.82
C PRO A 565 -17.96 14.94 -3.04
N PHE A 566 -19.09 15.64 -2.95
CA PHE A 566 -19.68 16.34 -4.10
C PHE A 566 -18.94 17.63 -4.43
N ARG A 567 -18.57 18.41 -3.41
CA ARG A 567 -17.70 19.57 -3.58
C ARG A 567 -16.32 19.19 -4.14
N LEU A 568 -15.78 18.05 -3.71
CA LEU A 568 -14.54 17.51 -4.25
C LEU A 568 -14.69 17.15 -5.73
N MET A 569 -15.78 16.48 -6.13
CA MET A 569 -16.08 16.18 -7.53
C MET A 569 -16.15 17.46 -8.39
N ASP A 570 -16.80 18.52 -7.89
CA ASP A 570 -16.85 19.82 -8.59
C ASP A 570 -15.47 20.46 -8.77
N MET A 571 -14.60 20.33 -7.77
CA MET A 571 -13.24 20.88 -7.79
C MET A 571 -12.34 20.12 -8.77
N VAL A 572 -12.42 18.80 -8.78
CA VAL A 572 -11.71 17.94 -9.74
C VAL A 572 -12.25 18.15 -11.16
N GLY A 573 -13.57 18.29 -11.29
CA GLY A 573 -14.30 18.36 -12.55
C GLY A 573 -15.05 17.06 -12.82
N LEU A 574 -16.36 17.16 -13.07
CA LEU A 574 -17.24 16.00 -13.21
C LEU A 574 -16.88 15.11 -14.42
N ASP A 575 -16.34 15.69 -15.48
CA ASP A 575 -15.93 14.97 -16.69
C ASP A 575 -14.66 14.15 -16.47
N ILE A 576 -13.70 14.69 -15.72
CA ILE A 576 -12.50 13.95 -15.29
C ILE A 576 -12.91 12.84 -14.33
N GLY A 577 -13.77 13.15 -13.34
CA GLY A 577 -14.31 12.17 -12.41
C GLY A 577 -15.04 11.02 -13.11
N HIS A 578 -15.85 11.33 -14.14
CA HIS A 578 -16.54 10.33 -14.95
C HIS A 578 -15.57 9.43 -15.72
N ALA A 579 -14.56 10.01 -16.38
CA ALA A 579 -13.54 9.23 -17.09
C ALA A 579 -12.74 8.30 -16.15
N VAL A 580 -12.35 8.79 -14.98
CA VAL A 580 -11.69 7.96 -13.95
C VAL A 580 -12.64 6.89 -13.41
N GLY A 581 -13.92 7.22 -13.22
CA GLY A 581 -14.97 6.27 -12.84
C GLY A 581 -15.10 5.11 -13.82
N GLN A 582 -14.93 5.35 -15.12
CA GLN A 582 -14.89 4.28 -16.13
C GLN A 582 -13.68 3.36 -15.97
N VAL A 583 -12.50 3.89 -15.62
CA VAL A 583 -11.31 3.06 -15.34
C VAL A 583 -11.57 2.13 -14.16
N PHE A 584 -12.16 2.64 -13.07
CA PHE A 584 -12.55 1.81 -11.94
C PHE A 584 -13.68 0.84 -12.28
N GLY A 585 -14.67 1.26 -13.09
CA GLY A 585 -15.74 0.37 -13.57
C GLY A 585 -15.22 -0.76 -14.44
N MET A 586 -14.14 -0.51 -15.20
CA MET A 586 -13.42 -1.56 -15.91
C MET A 586 -12.61 -2.43 -14.94
N ALA A 587 -11.89 -1.85 -13.97
CA ALA A 587 -10.99 -2.60 -13.09
C ALA A 587 -11.70 -3.42 -11.98
N PHE A 588 -12.82 -2.90 -11.46
CA PHE A 588 -13.58 -3.45 -10.33
C PHE A 588 -15.09 -3.45 -10.61
N PRO A 589 -15.55 -4.01 -11.76
CA PRO A 589 -16.94 -3.97 -12.21
C PRO A 589 -17.94 -4.55 -11.21
N GLU A 590 -17.50 -5.44 -10.33
CA GLU A 590 -18.33 -6.12 -9.34
C GLU A 590 -18.79 -5.22 -8.19
N ARG A 591 -18.13 -4.07 -7.97
CA ARG A 591 -18.37 -3.22 -6.78
C ARG A 591 -18.52 -1.72 -7.07
N VAL A 592 -18.37 -1.30 -8.32
CA VAL A 592 -18.64 0.08 -8.76
C VAL A 592 -20.14 0.31 -8.92
N TYR A 593 -20.63 1.50 -8.54
CA TYR A 593 -22.04 1.86 -8.60
C TYR A 593 -22.33 2.83 -9.77
N PRO A 594 -23.04 2.40 -10.82
CA PRO A 594 -23.35 3.26 -11.95
C PRO A 594 -24.51 4.20 -11.62
N SER A 595 -24.21 5.40 -11.12
CA SER A 595 -25.21 6.47 -10.92
C SER A 595 -25.37 7.33 -12.18
N ASN A 596 -26.63 7.68 -12.51
CA ASN A 596 -26.93 8.60 -13.61
C ASN A 596 -26.75 10.07 -13.24
N LEU A 597 -26.63 10.41 -11.94
CA LEU A 597 -26.62 11.79 -11.46
C LEU A 597 -25.50 12.64 -12.09
N VAL A 598 -24.27 12.11 -12.11
CA VAL A 598 -23.11 12.79 -12.72
C VAL A 598 -23.28 12.90 -14.22
N GLN A 599 -23.82 11.86 -14.87
CA GLN A 599 -24.04 11.84 -16.32
C GLN A 599 -25.04 12.92 -16.74
N SER A 600 -26.17 13.06 -16.02
CA SER A 600 -27.18 14.08 -16.33
C SER A 600 -26.66 15.51 -16.15
N LEU A 601 -25.81 15.75 -15.13
CA LEU A 601 -25.14 17.05 -14.97
C LEU A 601 -24.19 17.35 -16.14
N LEU A 602 -23.44 16.36 -16.60
CA LEU A 602 -22.53 16.51 -17.75
C LEU A 602 -23.29 16.79 -19.06
N GLU A 603 -24.42 16.12 -19.28
CA GLU A 603 -25.31 16.35 -20.42
C GLU A 603 -25.89 17.77 -20.42
N ALA A 604 -26.15 18.34 -19.24
CA ALA A 604 -26.53 19.74 -19.07
C ALA A 604 -25.36 20.74 -19.18
N GLY A 605 -24.12 20.27 -19.42
CA GLY A 605 -22.93 21.12 -19.52
C GLY A 605 -22.34 21.56 -18.18
N HIS A 606 -22.85 21.04 -17.06
CA HIS A 606 -22.35 21.34 -15.72
C HIS A 606 -21.14 20.45 -15.41
N LYS A 607 -19.93 21.03 -15.40
CA LYS A 607 -18.66 20.30 -15.19
C LYS A 607 -17.97 20.64 -13.87
N GLY A 608 -18.66 21.32 -12.95
CA GLY A 608 -18.11 21.78 -11.67
C GLY A 608 -17.52 23.18 -11.73
N GLN A 609 -16.47 23.42 -10.95
CA GLN A 609 -15.88 24.76 -10.76
C GLN A 609 -15.42 25.41 -12.06
N LYS A 610 -14.90 24.62 -13.00
CA LYS A 610 -14.36 25.12 -14.26
C LYS A 610 -15.41 25.68 -15.24
N THR A 611 -16.68 25.32 -15.07
CA THR A 611 -17.82 25.87 -15.83
C THR A 611 -18.71 26.75 -14.95
N GLY A 612 -18.30 27.02 -13.71
CA GLY A 612 -19.09 27.78 -12.75
C GLY A 612 -20.30 27.03 -12.16
N GLN A 613 -20.58 25.80 -12.59
CA GLN A 613 -21.77 25.03 -12.19
C GLN A 613 -21.50 23.52 -12.22
N GLY A 614 -21.93 22.82 -11.16
CA GLY A 614 -21.89 21.37 -10.96
C GLY A 614 -22.92 20.96 -9.92
N PHE A 615 -22.50 20.30 -8.83
CA PHE A 615 -23.34 20.12 -7.65
C PHE A 615 -23.59 21.44 -6.90
N TYR A 616 -22.64 22.36 -6.98
CA TYR A 616 -22.75 23.73 -6.49
C TYR A 616 -22.62 24.73 -7.63
N ARG A 617 -23.01 25.98 -7.36
CA ARG A 617 -22.73 27.14 -8.21
C ARG A 617 -21.48 27.87 -7.73
N TYR A 618 -20.71 28.42 -8.65
CA TYR A 618 -19.49 29.18 -8.40
C TYR A 618 -19.52 30.49 -9.19
N ILE A 619 -19.11 31.58 -8.54
CA ILE A 619 -18.98 32.90 -9.17
C ILE A 619 -17.58 33.00 -9.78
N GLU A 620 -17.47 33.63 -10.95
CA GLU A 620 -16.20 33.88 -11.60
C GLU A 620 -15.19 34.56 -10.64
N GLY A 621 -13.96 34.06 -10.60
CA GLY A 621 -12.92 34.52 -9.68
C GLY A 621 -13.04 34.01 -8.23
N SER A 622 -14.15 33.38 -7.84
CA SER A 622 -14.35 32.77 -6.52
C SER A 622 -14.32 31.24 -6.58
N ARG A 623 -13.68 30.63 -5.58
CA ARG A 623 -13.70 29.16 -5.38
C ARG A 623 -14.69 28.73 -4.29
N ALA A 624 -15.45 29.67 -3.73
CA ALA A 624 -16.43 29.38 -2.70
C ALA A 624 -17.67 28.71 -3.32
N PRO A 625 -18.13 27.56 -2.81
CA PRO A 625 -19.34 26.91 -3.29
C PRO A 625 -20.57 27.70 -2.85
N ILE A 626 -21.56 27.80 -3.73
CA ILE A 626 -22.88 28.37 -3.44
C ILE A 626 -23.92 27.29 -3.64
N ARG A 627 -24.71 27.02 -2.59
CA ARG A 627 -25.84 26.11 -2.66
C ARG A 627 -26.92 26.70 -3.56
N ASP A 628 -27.37 25.93 -4.55
CA ASP A 628 -28.38 26.35 -5.50
C ASP A 628 -29.35 25.20 -5.82
N SER A 629 -30.36 25.05 -4.96
CA SER A 629 -31.40 24.01 -5.13
C SER A 629 -32.22 24.20 -6.40
N SER A 630 -32.34 25.42 -6.93
CA SER A 630 -33.09 25.67 -8.18
C SER A 630 -32.48 24.97 -9.41
N VAL A 631 -31.19 24.65 -9.34
CA VAL A 631 -30.43 23.95 -10.36
C VAL A 631 -30.27 22.47 -10.00
N LEU A 632 -29.83 22.17 -8.78
CA LEU A 632 -29.51 20.80 -8.37
C LEU A 632 -30.77 19.91 -8.28
N ASP A 633 -31.89 20.41 -7.78
CA ASP A 633 -33.10 19.61 -7.53
C ASP A 633 -33.65 18.96 -8.79
N LYS A 634 -33.42 19.57 -9.97
CA LYS A 634 -33.84 19.04 -11.28
C LYS A 634 -33.19 17.70 -11.63
N PHE A 635 -32.03 17.41 -11.03
CA PHE A 635 -31.25 16.19 -11.27
C PHE A 635 -31.42 15.17 -10.14
N LEU A 636 -32.02 15.56 -9.02
CA LEU A 636 -32.21 14.68 -7.87
C LEU A 636 -33.46 13.80 -8.06
N PRO A 637 -33.46 12.58 -7.45
CA PRO A 637 -34.66 11.76 -7.34
C PRO A 637 -35.87 12.56 -6.81
N PRO A 638 -37.12 12.24 -7.23
CA PRO A 638 -38.31 13.03 -6.86
C PRO A 638 -38.51 13.23 -5.35
N ASN A 639 -38.12 12.24 -4.55
CA ASN A 639 -38.20 12.29 -3.08
C ASN A 639 -37.19 13.25 -2.41
N LEU A 640 -36.29 13.85 -3.18
CA LEU A 640 -35.27 14.80 -2.73
C LEU A 640 -35.48 16.23 -3.27
N GLN A 641 -36.47 16.43 -4.15
CA GLN A 641 -36.80 17.74 -4.72
C GLN A 641 -37.43 18.64 -3.64
N GLY A 642 -36.97 19.89 -3.50
CA GLY A 642 -37.42 20.80 -2.45
C GLY A 642 -36.51 20.86 -1.20
N GLY A 643 -35.36 20.18 -1.23
CA GLY A 643 -34.23 20.41 -0.31
C GLY A 643 -34.31 19.75 1.07
N GLN A 644 -35.33 18.94 1.37
CA GLN A 644 -35.37 18.16 2.61
C GLN A 644 -34.81 16.75 2.36
N GLY A 645 -33.54 16.53 2.73
CA GLY A 645 -32.93 15.21 2.75
C GLY A 645 -33.49 14.31 3.86
N ASN A 646 -33.21 13.01 3.78
CA ASN A 646 -33.58 12.05 4.81
C ASN A 646 -32.91 12.37 6.16
N THR A 647 -33.71 12.73 7.17
CA THR A 647 -33.25 13.09 8.52
C THR A 647 -33.07 11.90 9.46
N LYS A 648 -33.36 10.67 9.01
CA LYS A 648 -33.25 9.46 9.85
C LYS A 648 -31.81 9.09 10.18
N PHE A 649 -30.83 9.55 9.39
CA PHE A 649 -29.43 9.22 9.56
C PHE A 649 -28.67 10.32 10.30
N LEU A 650 -27.91 9.94 11.33
CA LEU A 650 -27.02 10.85 12.02
C LEU A 650 -25.79 11.15 11.17
N ASN A 651 -25.10 12.27 11.43
CA ASN A 651 -23.82 12.58 10.76
C ASN A 651 -22.81 11.44 10.92
N SER A 652 -22.78 10.77 12.07
CA SER A 652 -21.93 9.59 12.31
C SER A 652 -22.26 8.41 11.39
N ASP A 653 -23.54 8.19 11.08
CA ASP A 653 -23.95 7.13 10.14
C ASP A 653 -23.48 7.46 8.74
N ILE A 654 -23.65 8.71 8.29
CA ILE A 654 -23.20 9.18 6.98
C ILE A 654 -21.68 9.05 6.83
N ILE A 655 -20.93 9.38 7.88
CA ILE A 655 -19.47 9.19 7.92
C ILE A 655 -19.09 7.72 7.81
N GLU A 656 -19.72 6.85 8.58
CA GLU A 656 -19.43 5.42 8.51
C GLU A 656 -19.82 4.84 7.13
N MET A 657 -20.97 5.22 6.58
CA MET A 657 -21.40 4.80 5.25
C MET A 657 -20.41 5.24 4.17
N THR A 658 -19.85 6.44 4.26
CA THR A 658 -18.94 6.98 3.24
C THR A 658 -17.49 6.49 3.40
N LEU A 659 -17.00 6.27 4.63
CA LEU A 659 -15.59 5.97 4.91
C LEU A 659 -15.30 4.50 5.24
N LEU A 660 -16.24 3.73 5.80
CA LEU A 660 -16.01 2.28 6.03
C LEU A 660 -15.80 1.50 4.71
N PRO A 661 -16.46 1.83 3.59
CA PRO A 661 -16.11 1.24 2.29
C PRO A 661 -14.69 1.57 1.83
N CYS A 662 -14.17 2.76 2.18
CA CYS A 662 -12.77 3.12 1.90
C CYS A 662 -11.81 2.29 2.77
N TYR A 663 -12.12 2.10 4.06
CA TYR A 663 -11.37 1.21 4.95
C TYR A 663 -11.41 -0.25 4.47
N ASN A 664 -12.56 -0.69 3.94
CA ASN A 664 -12.73 -1.98 3.31
C ASN A 664 -11.85 -2.13 2.05
N GLU A 665 -11.75 -1.11 1.20
CA GLU A 665 -10.85 -1.12 0.05
C GLU A 665 -9.37 -1.06 0.48
N ALA A 666 -9.04 -0.32 1.54
CA ALA A 666 -7.70 -0.31 2.14
C ALA A 666 -7.26 -1.72 2.59
N SER A 667 -8.20 -2.50 3.16
CA SER A 667 -7.93 -3.90 3.52
C SER A 667 -7.63 -4.79 2.30
N ARG A 668 -8.27 -4.54 1.15
CA ARG A 668 -7.97 -5.23 -0.12
C ARG A 668 -6.58 -4.86 -0.63
N ILE A 669 -6.26 -3.57 -0.65
CA ILE A 669 -4.96 -3.05 -1.08
C ILE A 669 -3.82 -3.65 -0.26
N PHE A 670 -4.00 -3.75 1.06
CA PHE A 670 -3.04 -4.39 1.95
C PHE A 670 -2.90 -5.90 1.67
N HIS A 671 -4.02 -6.62 1.58
CA HIS A 671 -4.01 -8.05 1.34
C HIS A 671 -3.47 -8.47 -0.04
N GLU A 672 -3.73 -7.65 -1.06
CA GLU A 672 -3.21 -7.84 -2.42
C GLU A 672 -1.70 -7.53 -2.53
N GLY A 673 -1.07 -6.99 -1.48
CA GLY A 673 0.34 -6.61 -1.47
C GLY A 673 0.66 -5.35 -2.29
N ILE A 674 -0.35 -4.51 -2.54
CA ILE A 674 -0.15 -3.20 -3.18
C ILE A 674 0.62 -2.28 -2.24
N VAL A 675 0.38 -2.36 -0.94
CA VAL A 675 1.24 -1.76 0.08
C VAL A 675 1.82 -2.84 0.96
N GLU A 676 3.00 -2.59 1.53
CA GLU A 676 3.64 -3.50 2.46
C GLU A 676 3.13 -3.31 3.89
N LYS A 677 2.86 -2.05 4.28
CA LYS A 677 2.44 -1.66 5.63
C LYS A 677 1.13 -0.89 5.55
N THR A 678 0.20 -1.16 6.46
CA THR A 678 -1.05 -0.37 6.57
C THR A 678 -0.80 1.09 6.95
N SER A 679 0.28 1.37 7.69
CA SER A 679 0.70 2.73 8.02
C SER A 679 0.98 3.59 6.78
N ASP A 680 1.40 2.97 5.68
CA ASP A 680 1.65 3.68 4.42
C ASP A 680 0.32 4.13 3.79
N ILE A 681 -0.77 3.37 3.97
CA ILE A 681 -2.12 3.80 3.60
C ILE A 681 -2.55 5.00 4.45
N ASP A 682 -2.31 4.96 5.76
CA ASP A 682 -2.63 6.09 6.64
C ASP A 682 -1.94 7.38 6.16
N ILE A 683 -0.64 7.33 5.89
CA ILE A 683 0.13 8.47 5.35
C ILE A 683 -0.37 8.91 3.98
N ALA A 684 -0.68 7.95 3.10
CA ALA A 684 -1.26 8.24 1.79
C ALA A 684 -2.61 8.96 1.92
N THR A 685 -3.49 8.53 2.83
CA THR A 685 -4.79 9.18 3.07
C THR A 685 -4.67 10.55 3.73
N ILE A 686 -3.78 10.72 4.72
CA ILE A 686 -3.54 12.01 5.38
C ILE A 686 -3.00 13.04 4.39
N PHE A 687 -1.99 12.69 3.59
CA PHE A 687 -1.31 13.68 2.75
C PHE A 687 -1.82 13.75 1.31
N GLY A 688 -2.52 12.73 0.84
CA GLY A 688 -3.14 12.69 -0.49
C GLY A 688 -4.57 13.23 -0.48
N MET A 689 -5.36 12.84 0.52
CA MET A 689 -6.80 13.16 0.61
C MET A 689 -7.15 14.02 1.81
N ALA A 690 -6.14 14.50 2.56
CA ALA A 690 -6.32 15.33 3.73
C ALA A 690 -7.22 14.68 4.80
N PHE A 691 -7.13 13.35 4.95
CA PHE A 691 -7.76 12.66 6.06
C PHE A 691 -7.29 13.27 7.39
N PRO A 692 -8.17 13.49 8.38
CA PRO A 692 -7.78 14.25 9.56
C PRO A 692 -6.72 13.50 10.38
N GLU A 693 -5.53 14.08 10.49
CA GLU A 693 -4.36 13.48 11.17
C GLU A 693 -4.62 13.18 12.65
N TYR A 694 -5.53 13.90 13.30
CA TYR A 694 -5.95 13.64 14.69
C TYR A 694 -6.79 12.37 14.86
N TYR A 695 -7.11 11.68 13.76
CA TYR A 695 -7.64 10.31 13.75
C TYR A 695 -6.60 9.27 13.27
N GLY A 696 -5.35 9.68 12.99
CA GLY A 696 -4.22 8.79 12.71
C GLY A 696 -4.14 8.27 11.27
N GLY A 697 -5.14 8.55 10.44
CA GLY A 697 -5.29 7.99 9.09
C GLY A 697 -6.47 7.03 9.00
N LEU A 698 -6.85 6.64 7.79
CA LEU A 698 -8.06 5.85 7.54
C LEU A 698 -8.05 4.47 8.22
N VAL A 699 -6.93 3.75 8.19
CA VAL A 699 -6.80 2.43 8.80
C VAL A 699 -6.75 2.54 10.32
N TYR A 700 -5.94 3.47 10.85
CA TYR A 700 -5.93 3.74 12.29
C TYR A 700 -7.31 4.13 12.80
N TRP A 701 -8.04 4.98 12.06
CA TRP A 701 -9.40 5.39 12.41
C TRP A 701 -10.36 4.21 12.48
N GLY A 702 -10.38 3.34 11.46
CA GLY A 702 -11.21 2.14 11.47
C GLY A 702 -10.88 1.19 12.63
N ASP A 703 -9.58 1.02 12.93
CA ASP A 703 -9.13 0.16 14.02
C ASP A 703 -9.42 0.73 15.42
N SER A 704 -9.19 2.04 15.64
CA SER A 704 -9.21 2.66 16.97
C SER A 704 -10.48 3.44 17.31
N PHE A 705 -11.18 3.99 16.32
CA PHE A 705 -12.38 4.82 16.52
C PHE A 705 -13.65 4.11 16.06
N CYS A 706 -13.56 3.16 15.14
CA CYS A 706 -14.71 2.38 14.67
C CYS A 706 -14.89 1.02 15.37
N GLY A 707 -14.11 0.71 16.41
CA GLY A 707 -14.23 -0.55 17.16
C GLY A 707 -13.59 -1.76 16.46
N GLY A 708 -12.73 -1.53 15.47
CA GLY A 708 -11.94 -2.57 14.81
C GLY A 708 -12.71 -3.43 13.80
N PRO A 709 -12.01 -4.39 13.17
CA PRO A 709 -12.55 -5.20 12.08
C PRO A 709 -13.91 -5.86 12.35
N ALA A 710 -14.14 -6.38 13.55
CA ALA A 710 -15.39 -7.05 13.90
C ALA A 710 -16.61 -6.09 13.86
N ARG A 711 -16.53 -4.93 14.52
CA ARG A 711 -17.59 -3.91 14.45
C ARG A 711 -17.75 -3.37 13.03
N VAL A 712 -16.64 -3.14 12.33
CA VAL A 712 -16.70 -2.65 10.94
C VAL A 712 -17.39 -3.66 10.02
N CYS A 713 -17.10 -4.95 10.11
CA CYS A 713 -17.83 -5.99 9.37
C CYS A 713 -19.33 -5.94 9.64
N GLN A 714 -19.73 -5.82 10.91
CA GLN A 714 -21.15 -5.74 11.29
C GLN A 714 -21.82 -4.50 10.68
N ARG A 715 -21.15 -3.34 10.73
CA ARG A 715 -21.68 -2.08 10.16
C ARG A 715 -21.79 -2.15 8.64
N LEU A 716 -20.77 -2.69 7.98
CA LEU A 716 -20.76 -2.92 6.53
C LEU A 716 -21.88 -3.89 6.11
N GLN A 717 -22.10 -4.98 6.86
CA GLN A 717 -23.21 -5.90 6.61
C GLN A 717 -24.57 -5.22 6.76
N HIS A 718 -24.75 -4.37 7.78
CA HIS A 718 -25.97 -3.58 7.93
C HIS A 718 -26.20 -2.61 6.76
N PHE A 719 -25.15 -1.94 6.29
CA PHE A 719 -25.24 -1.05 5.12
C PHE A 719 -25.48 -1.82 3.82
N TYR A 720 -24.91 -3.01 3.71
CA TYR A 720 -25.18 -3.93 2.61
C TYR A 720 -26.68 -4.23 2.51
N GLU A 721 -27.33 -4.60 3.61
CA GLU A 721 -28.79 -4.82 3.67
C GLU A 721 -29.59 -3.55 3.33
N LEU A 722 -29.27 -2.41 3.97
CA LEU A 722 -29.95 -1.13 3.74
C LEU A 722 -29.85 -0.65 2.29
N SER A 723 -28.72 -0.91 1.63
CA SER A 723 -28.47 -0.47 0.25
C SER A 723 -29.19 -1.32 -0.81
N GLY A 724 -29.95 -2.35 -0.40
CA GLY A 724 -30.48 -3.35 -1.32
C GLY A 724 -29.38 -4.27 -1.85
N HIS A 725 -28.49 -4.72 -0.96
CA HIS A 725 -27.43 -5.69 -1.21
C HIS A 725 -26.36 -5.22 -2.22
N HIS A 726 -26.01 -3.93 -2.21
CA HIS A 726 -24.99 -3.43 -3.14
C HIS A 726 -23.56 -3.89 -2.72
N PRO A 727 -22.80 -4.57 -3.59
CA PRO A 727 -21.52 -5.21 -3.23
C PRO A 727 -20.44 -4.27 -2.67
N ILE A 728 -20.52 -2.95 -2.90
CA ILE A 728 -19.57 -1.97 -2.35
C ILE A 728 -19.47 -2.01 -0.81
N PHE A 729 -20.57 -2.39 -0.14
CA PHE A 729 -20.62 -2.55 1.31
C PHE A 729 -20.27 -3.96 1.78
N LYS A 730 -20.06 -4.93 0.88
CA LYS A 730 -19.71 -6.31 1.28
C LYS A 730 -18.31 -6.31 1.92
N PRO A 731 -18.14 -6.79 3.17
CA PRO A 731 -16.84 -6.91 3.80
C PRO A 731 -15.85 -7.69 2.93
N SER A 732 -14.62 -7.20 2.82
CA SER A 732 -13.55 -7.88 2.08
C SER A 732 -13.10 -9.15 2.80
N PHE A 733 -12.34 -9.97 2.09
CA PHE A 733 -11.68 -11.14 2.69
C PHE A 733 -10.79 -10.75 3.88
N ALA A 734 -9.88 -9.81 3.65
CA ALA A 734 -8.88 -9.39 4.64
C ALA A 734 -9.54 -8.85 5.91
N LEU A 735 -10.61 -8.07 5.73
CA LEU A 735 -11.36 -7.50 6.83
C LEU A 735 -12.10 -8.59 7.62
N THR A 736 -12.77 -9.51 6.93
CA THR A 736 -13.46 -10.65 7.54
C THR A 736 -12.48 -11.53 8.32
N ARG A 737 -11.31 -11.80 7.74
CA ARG A 737 -10.25 -12.58 8.39
C ARG A 737 -9.72 -11.89 9.64
N ALA A 738 -9.46 -10.58 9.59
CA ALA A 738 -9.03 -9.82 10.76
C ALA A 738 -10.10 -9.85 11.88
N ALA A 739 -11.39 -9.76 11.51
CA ALA A 739 -12.49 -9.91 12.44
C ALA A 739 -12.55 -11.31 13.08
N GLN A 740 -12.41 -12.38 12.28
CA GLN A 740 -12.38 -13.76 12.76
C GLN A 740 -11.20 -14.03 13.70
N GLN A 741 -10.02 -13.47 13.39
CA GLN A 741 -8.82 -13.59 14.23
C GLN A 741 -8.83 -12.66 15.45
N SER A 742 -9.89 -11.86 15.64
CA SER A 742 -9.99 -10.84 16.69
C SER A 742 -8.77 -9.91 16.76
N CYS A 743 -8.20 -9.58 15.59
CA CYS A 743 -7.05 -8.71 15.47
C CYS A 743 -7.40 -7.42 14.74
N LEU A 744 -6.61 -6.37 14.97
CA LEU A 744 -6.70 -5.13 14.21
C LEU A 744 -6.21 -5.35 12.78
N LEU A 745 -6.73 -4.59 11.80
CA LEU A 745 -6.29 -4.75 10.41
C LEU A 745 -4.79 -4.45 10.27
N ARG A 746 -4.28 -3.46 11.01
CA ARG A 746 -2.84 -3.16 11.07
C ARG A 746 -1.96 -4.27 11.68
N ASN A 747 -2.57 -5.22 12.39
CA ASN A 747 -1.89 -6.35 13.01
C ASN A 747 -2.13 -7.66 12.25
N LEU A 748 -2.93 -7.65 11.18
CA LEU A 748 -3.20 -8.82 10.37
C LEU A 748 -1.90 -9.27 9.70
N ARG A 749 -1.37 -10.41 10.14
CA ARG A 749 -0.18 -11.01 9.54
C ARG A 749 -0.59 -11.86 8.34
N LYS A 750 0.28 -11.90 7.33
CA LYS A 750 0.19 -12.94 6.29
C LYS A 750 0.28 -14.31 6.97
N PRO A 751 -0.43 -15.34 6.46
CA PRO A 751 -0.39 -16.67 7.05
C PRO A 751 1.05 -17.18 7.18
N HIS A 752 1.40 -17.71 8.35
CA HIS A 752 2.67 -18.39 8.56
C HIS A 752 2.74 -19.59 7.61
N ARG A 753 3.77 -19.65 6.78
CA ARG A 753 4.09 -20.83 5.95
C ARG A 753 5.10 -21.66 6.73
N ASP A 754 4.83 -22.94 6.93
CA ASP A 754 5.84 -23.86 7.44
C ASP A 754 6.63 -24.49 6.28
N THR A 755 7.68 -25.21 6.59
CA THR A 755 8.55 -25.88 5.61
C THR A 755 7.95 -27.14 4.99
N GLY A 756 6.76 -27.57 5.43
CA GLY A 756 6.14 -28.86 5.07
C GLY A 756 6.92 -30.10 5.54
N GLY A 757 6.31 -31.27 5.32
CA GLY A 757 6.88 -32.58 5.61
C GLY A 757 7.79 -33.10 4.50
N LYS A 758 8.72 -34.00 4.82
CA LYS A 758 9.65 -34.60 3.84
C LYS A 758 8.97 -35.45 2.77
N ASP A 759 7.86 -36.10 3.16
CA ASP A 759 7.07 -37.01 2.31
C ASP A 759 5.97 -36.27 1.53
N ASP A 760 5.85 -34.94 1.69
CA ASP A 760 4.92 -34.13 0.93
C ASP A 760 5.20 -34.24 -0.57
N ILE A 761 4.15 -34.35 -1.37
CA ILE A 761 4.26 -34.32 -2.83
C ILE A 761 4.24 -32.88 -3.30
N VAL A 762 5.38 -32.44 -3.83
CA VAL A 762 5.62 -31.05 -4.21
C VAL A 762 5.66 -30.89 -5.71
N VAL A 763 5.13 -29.77 -6.17
CA VAL A 763 5.31 -29.27 -7.53
C VAL A 763 6.58 -28.43 -7.56
N VAL A 764 7.55 -28.77 -8.40
CA VAL A 764 8.83 -28.02 -8.53
C VAL A 764 8.91 -27.19 -9.81
N SER A 765 8.01 -27.47 -10.77
CA SER A 765 7.83 -26.70 -12.00
C SER A 765 6.36 -26.71 -12.40
N ALA A 766 5.88 -25.59 -12.94
CA ALA A 766 4.50 -25.42 -13.37
C ALA A 766 4.46 -24.40 -14.52
N LEU A 767 4.25 -24.90 -15.75
CA LEU A 767 4.31 -24.12 -16.98
C LEU A 767 3.13 -24.46 -17.90
N ARG A 768 2.78 -23.53 -18.77
CA ARG A 768 1.72 -23.67 -19.77
C ARG A 768 2.06 -22.98 -21.07
N THR A 769 1.38 -23.35 -22.15
CA THR A 769 1.27 -22.48 -23.32
C THR A 769 0.35 -21.30 -23.01
N ALA A 770 0.39 -20.29 -23.88
CA ALA A 770 -0.77 -19.42 -24.06
C ALA A 770 -2.00 -20.25 -24.48
N VAL A 771 -3.20 -19.72 -24.27
CA VAL A 771 -4.45 -20.34 -24.73
C VAL A 771 -4.87 -19.72 -26.06
N GLY A 772 -4.91 -20.55 -27.09
CA GLY A 772 -5.31 -20.15 -28.46
C GLY A 772 -6.80 -20.33 -28.70
N ARG A 773 -7.40 -19.51 -29.57
CA ARG A 773 -8.80 -19.67 -29.99
C ARG A 773 -8.94 -20.80 -31.01
N ALA A 774 -9.77 -21.80 -30.75
CA ALA A 774 -9.91 -22.92 -31.69
C ALA A 774 -10.44 -22.47 -33.07
N GLY A 775 -9.88 -23.04 -34.13
CA GLY A 775 -10.23 -22.80 -35.55
C GLY A 775 -9.80 -21.43 -36.12
N ARG A 776 -9.36 -20.49 -35.28
CA ARG A 776 -9.04 -19.11 -35.73
C ARG A 776 -7.83 -18.45 -35.06
N GLY A 777 -7.31 -19.04 -34.00
CA GLY A 777 -6.19 -18.57 -33.21
C GLY A 777 -4.82 -19.00 -33.75
N GLY A 778 -3.78 -18.70 -32.99
CA GLY A 778 -2.39 -19.03 -33.33
C GLY A 778 -2.11 -20.53 -33.42
N PHE A 779 -2.90 -21.37 -32.74
CA PHE A 779 -2.78 -22.84 -32.79
C PHE A 779 -3.70 -23.53 -33.79
N LYS A 780 -4.48 -22.79 -34.59
CA LYS A 780 -5.53 -23.35 -35.45
C LYS A 780 -5.05 -24.41 -36.47
N ASN A 781 -3.77 -24.41 -36.80
CA ASN A 781 -3.12 -25.36 -37.72
C ASN A 781 -1.92 -26.06 -37.07
N THR A 782 -1.85 -26.08 -35.73
CA THR A 782 -0.77 -26.71 -34.98
C THR A 782 -1.23 -28.09 -34.50
N ALA A 783 -0.40 -29.12 -34.74
CA ALA A 783 -0.66 -30.45 -34.22
C ALA A 783 -0.58 -30.43 -32.68
N ALA A 784 -1.35 -31.28 -32.01
CA ALA A 784 -1.43 -31.24 -30.55
C ALA A 784 -0.06 -31.49 -29.87
N GLU A 785 0.73 -32.42 -30.39
CA GLU A 785 2.10 -32.71 -29.94
C GLU A 785 3.06 -31.51 -30.07
N ASP A 786 2.88 -30.65 -31.07
CA ASP A 786 3.67 -29.42 -31.25
C ASP A 786 3.26 -28.31 -30.27
N ILE A 787 2.05 -28.39 -29.71
CA ILE A 787 1.62 -27.52 -28.61
C ILE A 787 2.23 -28.01 -27.28
N LEU A 788 2.30 -29.32 -27.09
CA LEU A 788 2.77 -29.94 -25.84
C LEU A 788 4.29 -29.97 -25.69
N ALA A 789 5.02 -30.30 -26.75
CA ALA A 789 6.47 -30.50 -26.72
C ALA A 789 7.23 -29.29 -26.14
N PRO A 790 6.97 -28.03 -26.54
CA PRO A 790 7.67 -26.87 -25.97
C PRO A 790 7.49 -26.72 -24.45
N VAL A 791 6.31 -27.06 -23.93
CA VAL A 791 6.04 -26.99 -22.48
C VAL A 791 6.78 -28.10 -21.74
N LEU A 792 6.83 -29.31 -22.32
CA LEU A 792 7.56 -30.43 -21.75
C LEU A 792 9.07 -30.13 -21.68
N GLU A 793 9.65 -29.64 -22.79
CA GLU A 793 11.05 -29.21 -22.84
C GLU A 793 11.35 -28.12 -21.80
N ALA A 794 10.53 -27.06 -21.76
CA ALA A 794 10.72 -25.96 -20.82
C ALA A 794 10.63 -26.42 -19.36
N THR A 795 9.74 -27.36 -19.06
CA THR A 795 9.54 -27.92 -17.72
C THR A 795 10.78 -28.71 -17.26
N LEU A 796 11.33 -29.57 -18.12
CA LEU A 796 12.55 -30.33 -17.85
C LEU A 796 13.77 -29.40 -17.75
N LYS A 797 13.87 -28.41 -18.66
CA LYS A 797 14.96 -27.42 -18.65
C LYS A 797 14.94 -26.54 -17.40
N GLN A 798 13.78 -26.12 -16.93
CA GLN A 798 13.64 -25.31 -15.71
C GLN A 798 14.10 -26.07 -14.45
N THR A 799 13.87 -27.37 -14.42
CA THR A 799 14.21 -28.23 -13.27
C THR A 799 15.62 -28.84 -13.38
N GLY A 800 16.21 -28.85 -14.58
CA GLY A 800 17.47 -29.55 -14.84
C GLY A 800 17.36 -31.09 -14.73
N ILE A 801 16.13 -31.63 -14.70
CA ILE A 801 15.90 -33.08 -14.61
C ILE A 801 16.19 -33.71 -15.97
N CYS A 802 16.98 -34.78 -15.96
CA CYS A 802 17.24 -35.52 -17.18
C CYS A 802 15.97 -36.27 -17.58
N PRO A 803 15.55 -36.26 -18.87
CA PRO A 803 14.38 -37.01 -19.30
C PRO A 803 14.39 -38.47 -18.82
N ARG A 804 15.56 -39.12 -18.77
CA ARG A 804 15.72 -40.52 -18.32
C ARG A 804 15.26 -40.81 -16.90
N GLU A 805 15.20 -39.79 -16.05
CA GLU A 805 14.82 -39.89 -14.63
C GLU A 805 13.31 -39.73 -14.43
N VAL A 806 12.54 -39.44 -15.47
CA VAL A 806 11.09 -39.30 -15.39
C VAL A 806 10.45 -40.68 -15.49
N ASP A 807 9.83 -41.12 -14.39
CA ASP A 807 9.21 -42.44 -14.27
C ASP A 807 7.90 -42.57 -15.04
N ASP A 808 7.15 -41.48 -15.22
CA ASP A 808 5.93 -41.45 -16.03
C ASP A 808 5.57 -40.02 -16.49
N ILE A 809 5.00 -39.92 -17.69
CA ILE A 809 4.42 -38.68 -18.23
C ILE A 809 2.91 -38.87 -18.37
N VAL A 810 2.15 -38.19 -17.52
CA VAL A 810 0.70 -38.37 -17.36
C VAL A 810 -0.05 -37.15 -17.90
N VAL A 811 -0.73 -37.27 -19.04
CA VAL A 811 -1.40 -36.12 -19.68
C VAL A 811 -2.90 -36.33 -19.84
N GLY A 812 -3.67 -35.37 -19.30
CA GLY A 812 -5.11 -35.28 -19.49
C GLY A 812 -5.49 -34.81 -20.89
N THR A 813 -6.43 -35.51 -21.52
CA THR A 813 -6.95 -35.24 -22.87
C THR A 813 -8.43 -35.62 -22.94
N VAL A 814 -9.23 -34.92 -23.75
CA VAL A 814 -10.67 -35.18 -23.85
C VAL A 814 -11.12 -35.55 -25.25
N LEU A 815 -10.75 -34.78 -26.28
CA LEU A 815 -11.36 -34.93 -27.60
C LEU A 815 -10.58 -35.82 -28.58
N GLY A 816 -9.33 -36.16 -28.25
CA GLY A 816 -8.56 -37.11 -29.05
C GLY A 816 -9.26 -38.48 -29.11
N ARG A 817 -9.24 -39.11 -30.28
CA ARG A 817 -10.03 -40.32 -30.56
C ARG A 817 -9.19 -41.57 -30.42
N GLY A 818 -9.72 -42.56 -29.70
CA GLY A 818 -9.06 -43.85 -29.53
C GLY A 818 -7.69 -43.69 -28.87
N ASP A 819 -6.66 -44.21 -29.53
CA ASP A 819 -5.27 -44.18 -29.13
C ASP A 819 -4.52 -42.92 -29.59
N SER A 820 -5.15 -42.01 -30.36
CA SER A 820 -4.46 -40.86 -30.95
C SER A 820 -3.73 -40.02 -29.90
N SER A 821 -4.37 -39.74 -28.76
CA SER A 821 -3.79 -38.87 -27.74
C SER A 821 -2.54 -39.46 -27.08
N VAL A 822 -2.49 -40.78 -26.87
CA VAL A 822 -1.30 -41.41 -26.27
C VAL A 822 -0.15 -41.46 -27.27
N VAL A 823 -0.45 -41.63 -28.56
CA VAL A 823 0.53 -41.52 -29.63
C VAL A 823 1.08 -40.08 -29.72
N GLN A 824 0.21 -39.06 -29.72
CA GLN A 824 0.63 -37.65 -29.72
C GLN A 824 1.54 -37.31 -28.53
N LEU A 825 1.17 -37.77 -27.33
CA LEU A 825 2.01 -37.63 -26.14
C LEU A 825 3.37 -38.30 -26.32
N ARG A 826 3.39 -39.52 -26.87
CA ARG A 826 4.62 -40.26 -27.15
C ARG A 826 5.50 -39.54 -28.17
N VAL A 827 4.92 -38.96 -29.22
CA VAL A 827 5.64 -38.13 -30.20
C VAL A 827 6.23 -36.90 -29.52
N ALA A 828 5.43 -36.16 -28.72
CA ALA A 828 5.90 -34.97 -28.02
C ALA A 828 7.12 -35.28 -27.11
N ASN A 829 7.11 -36.43 -26.41
CA ASN A 829 8.25 -36.91 -25.64
C ASN A 829 9.51 -37.08 -26.50
N PHE A 830 9.40 -37.70 -27.68
CA PHE A 830 10.56 -37.87 -28.56
C PHE A 830 11.04 -36.54 -29.19
N LEU A 831 10.13 -35.61 -29.51
CA LEU A 831 10.48 -34.31 -30.08
C LEU A 831 11.35 -33.47 -29.14
N VAL A 832 11.21 -33.65 -27.82
CA VAL A 832 12.03 -32.95 -26.81
C VAL A 832 13.28 -33.72 -26.39
N GLY A 833 13.65 -34.77 -27.13
CA GLY A 833 14.80 -35.63 -26.81
C GLY A 833 14.56 -36.60 -25.64
N GLY A 834 13.29 -36.87 -25.30
CA GLY A 834 12.92 -37.93 -24.37
C GLY A 834 13.35 -39.31 -24.88
N LEU A 835 13.57 -40.24 -23.95
CA LEU A 835 14.05 -41.58 -24.31
C LEU A 835 12.92 -42.52 -24.72
N GLU A 836 13.32 -43.58 -25.44
CA GLU A 836 12.49 -44.75 -25.67
C GLU A 836 12.03 -45.43 -24.36
N THR A 837 12.76 -45.24 -23.25
CA THR A 837 12.43 -45.84 -21.94
C THR A 837 11.40 -45.06 -21.13
N ASN A 838 11.10 -43.80 -21.45
CA ASN A 838 10.14 -43.01 -20.67
C ASN A 838 8.72 -43.50 -20.92
N PRO A 839 7.96 -44.02 -19.95
CA PRO A 839 6.58 -44.40 -20.21
C PRO A 839 5.69 -43.16 -20.31
N VAL A 840 4.56 -43.32 -20.99
CA VAL A 840 3.56 -42.26 -21.16
C VAL A 840 2.17 -42.85 -20.95
N LYS A 841 1.25 -42.07 -20.39
CA LYS A 841 -0.17 -42.43 -20.33
C LYS A 841 -1.07 -41.21 -20.40
N THR A 842 -2.29 -41.44 -20.89
CA THR A 842 -3.33 -40.41 -20.97
C THR A 842 -4.50 -40.72 -20.06
N VAL A 843 -5.11 -39.67 -19.49
CA VAL A 843 -6.30 -39.79 -18.61
C VAL A 843 -7.43 -38.94 -19.17
N ASN A 844 -8.66 -39.46 -19.12
CA ASN A 844 -9.86 -38.71 -19.50
C ASN A 844 -10.86 -38.69 -18.34
N ARG A 845 -11.02 -37.51 -17.74
CA ARG A 845 -12.11 -37.13 -16.83
C ARG A 845 -12.70 -35.80 -17.29
N LEU A 846 -12.92 -35.66 -18.60
CA LEU A 846 -13.44 -34.46 -19.25
C LEU A 846 -12.69 -33.19 -18.77
N CYS A 847 -13.38 -32.14 -18.34
CA CYS A 847 -12.79 -30.87 -17.91
C CYS A 847 -11.73 -30.98 -16.79
N SER A 848 -11.75 -32.08 -16.01
CA SER A 848 -10.80 -32.31 -14.92
C SER A 848 -9.61 -33.17 -15.32
N SER A 849 -9.52 -33.64 -16.57
CA SER A 849 -8.47 -34.59 -17.00
C SER A 849 -7.06 -34.16 -16.60
N GLY A 850 -6.69 -32.89 -16.82
CA GLY A 850 -5.38 -32.39 -16.43
C GLY A 850 -5.16 -32.33 -14.92
N LEU A 851 -6.19 -32.04 -14.12
CA LEU A 851 -6.10 -32.08 -12.66
C LEU A 851 -6.04 -33.52 -12.14
N GLN A 852 -6.80 -34.42 -12.77
CA GLN A 852 -6.78 -35.85 -12.44
C GLN A 852 -5.41 -36.45 -12.74
N ALA A 853 -4.78 -36.10 -13.86
CA ALA A 853 -3.43 -36.53 -14.19
C ALA A 853 -2.41 -36.14 -13.12
N ILE A 854 -2.49 -34.91 -12.60
CA ILE A 854 -1.67 -34.42 -11.48
C ILE A 854 -1.93 -35.25 -10.21
N ALA A 855 -3.20 -35.50 -9.88
CA ALA A 855 -3.57 -36.30 -8.72
C ALA A 855 -3.09 -37.77 -8.85
N ASP A 856 -3.20 -38.37 -10.03
CA ASP A 856 -2.77 -39.75 -10.29
C ASP A 856 -1.26 -39.90 -10.17
N ALA A 857 -0.49 -38.96 -10.74
CA ALA A 857 0.96 -38.91 -10.61
C ALA A 857 1.38 -38.71 -9.14
N ALA A 858 0.73 -37.78 -8.43
CA ALA A 858 1.02 -37.53 -7.02
C ALA A 858 0.73 -38.75 -6.14
N ASN A 859 -0.39 -39.44 -6.36
CA ASN A 859 -0.72 -40.67 -5.64
C ASN A 859 0.30 -41.79 -5.91
N ALA A 860 0.75 -41.92 -7.16
CA ALA A 860 1.77 -42.91 -7.49
C ALA A 860 3.13 -42.60 -6.85
N ILE A 861 3.53 -41.32 -6.76
CA ILE A 861 4.73 -40.92 -6.01
C ILE A 861 4.56 -41.19 -4.51
N ALA A 862 3.41 -40.86 -3.94
CA ALA A 862 3.12 -41.10 -2.52
C ALA A 862 3.18 -42.60 -2.17
N MET A 863 2.78 -43.46 -3.10
CA MET A 863 2.85 -44.92 -2.95
C MET A 863 4.24 -45.52 -3.26
N GLY A 864 5.19 -44.72 -3.74
CA GLY A 864 6.53 -45.17 -4.12
C GLY A 864 6.60 -45.90 -5.47
N ASN A 865 5.59 -45.73 -6.33
CA ASN A 865 5.62 -46.25 -7.69
C ASN A 865 6.47 -45.39 -8.62
N TYR A 866 6.56 -44.09 -8.33
CA TYR A 866 7.37 -43.10 -9.06
C TYR A 866 8.20 -42.30 -8.04
N ASP A 867 9.39 -41.88 -8.41
CA ASP A 867 10.16 -40.86 -7.70
C ASP A 867 9.93 -39.48 -8.32
N ILE A 868 9.88 -39.42 -9.66
CA ILE A 868 9.67 -38.19 -10.43
C ILE A 868 8.64 -38.43 -11.54
N ALA A 869 7.61 -37.59 -11.58
CA ALA A 869 6.61 -37.64 -12.65
C ALA A 869 6.37 -36.25 -13.26
N VAL A 870 6.08 -36.23 -14.56
CA VAL A 870 5.55 -35.05 -15.24
C VAL A 870 4.06 -35.28 -15.48
N ALA A 871 3.22 -34.33 -15.07
CA ALA A 871 1.78 -34.48 -15.17
C ALA A 871 1.11 -33.19 -15.65
N GLY A 872 -0.03 -33.29 -16.32
CA GLY A 872 -0.79 -32.11 -16.71
C GLY A 872 -1.84 -32.43 -17.76
N GLY A 873 -2.03 -31.55 -18.74
CA GLY A 873 -3.05 -31.74 -19.77
C GLY A 873 -2.81 -30.98 -21.06
N MET A 874 -3.40 -31.47 -22.14
CA MET A 874 -3.33 -30.93 -23.50
C MET A 874 -4.70 -31.04 -24.15
N GLU A 875 -5.08 -30.05 -24.96
CA GLU A 875 -6.22 -30.15 -25.86
C GLU A 875 -5.98 -29.34 -27.14
N SER A 876 -6.35 -29.92 -28.29
CA SER A 876 -6.48 -29.21 -29.57
C SER A 876 -7.92 -29.39 -30.07
N MET A 877 -8.77 -28.42 -29.76
CA MET A 877 -10.15 -28.35 -30.26
C MET A 877 -10.21 -27.87 -31.72
N SER A 878 -9.10 -27.32 -32.24
CA SER A 878 -8.89 -27.04 -33.67
C SER A 878 -8.74 -28.31 -34.49
N GLU A 879 -7.98 -29.28 -33.99
CA GLU A 879 -7.78 -30.58 -34.63
C GLU A 879 -8.96 -31.53 -34.35
N ASN A 880 -9.41 -31.59 -33.10
CA ASN A 880 -10.51 -32.44 -32.65
C ASN A 880 -11.75 -31.60 -32.36
N ALA A 881 -12.61 -31.43 -33.37
CA ALA A 881 -13.79 -30.59 -33.25
C ALA A 881 -14.71 -31.02 -32.10
N PHE A 882 -15.07 -30.05 -31.26
CA PHE A 882 -16.02 -30.22 -30.16
C PHE A 882 -17.44 -30.39 -30.68
N SER A 883 -17.80 -31.61 -31.06
CA SER A 883 -19.15 -31.97 -31.51
C SER A 883 -19.60 -33.32 -30.93
N ASN A 884 -20.86 -33.37 -30.49
CA ASN A 884 -21.47 -34.62 -30.00
C ASN A 884 -21.98 -35.52 -31.14
N ASN A 885 -21.78 -35.14 -32.42
CA ASN A 885 -22.38 -35.83 -33.57
C ASN A 885 -21.88 -37.27 -33.76
N THR A 886 -20.77 -37.64 -33.13
CA THR A 886 -20.22 -39.01 -33.18
C THR A 886 -20.65 -39.89 -32.02
N LEU A 887 -21.21 -39.34 -30.94
CA LEU A 887 -21.63 -40.11 -29.77
C LEU A 887 -23.05 -40.64 -29.99
N LYS A 888 -23.18 -41.91 -30.39
CA LYS A 888 -24.50 -42.54 -30.56
C LYS A 888 -25.10 -42.91 -29.21
N MET A 889 -26.27 -42.35 -28.89
CA MET A 889 -26.98 -42.70 -27.67
C MET A 889 -27.42 -44.17 -27.68
N ASN A 890 -27.14 -44.89 -26.60
CA ASN A 890 -27.62 -46.25 -26.41
C ASN A 890 -29.15 -46.26 -26.44
N PRO A 891 -29.81 -47.06 -27.29
CA PRO A 891 -31.28 -47.13 -27.34
C PRO A 891 -31.93 -47.43 -25.98
N LYS A 892 -31.29 -48.24 -25.12
CA LYS A 892 -31.79 -48.54 -23.77
C LYS A 892 -31.78 -47.32 -22.85
N ALA A 893 -30.96 -46.31 -23.14
CA ALA A 893 -30.96 -45.07 -22.37
C ALA A 893 -32.29 -44.30 -22.52
N LYS A 894 -32.99 -44.43 -23.66
CA LYS A 894 -34.22 -43.67 -23.98
C LYS A 894 -35.38 -43.87 -22.98
N GLY A 895 -35.32 -44.87 -22.09
CA GLY A 895 -36.30 -45.09 -21.01
C GLY A 895 -35.81 -44.79 -19.60
N ASN A 896 -34.53 -44.41 -19.42
CA ASN A 896 -33.96 -44.09 -18.13
C ASN A 896 -33.52 -42.62 -18.11
N VAL A 897 -34.24 -41.82 -17.32
CA VAL A 897 -34.01 -40.36 -17.25
C VAL A 897 -32.57 -40.02 -16.89
N GLY A 898 -31.97 -40.69 -15.90
CA GLY A 898 -30.57 -40.47 -15.52
C GLY A 898 -29.58 -40.80 -16.63
N ALA A 899 -29.82 -41.90 -17.36
CA ALA A 899 -29.01 -42.28 -18.50
C ALA A 899 -29.14 -41.28 -19.66
N CYS A 900 -30.36 -40.86 -20.00
CA CYS A 900 -30.62 -39.83 -21.02
C CYS A 900 -29.91 -38.51 -20.70
N ASN A 901 -29.97 -38.08 -19.43
CA ASN A 901 -29.38 -36.81 -19.01
C ASN A 901 -27.85 -36.77 -19.20
N SER A 902 -27.18 -37.93 -19.22
CA SER A 902 -25.74 -38.01 -19.47
C SER A 902 -25.34 -37.64 -20.90
N TYR A 903 -26.30 -37.57 -21.83
CA TYR A 903 -26.08 -37.18 -23.23
C TYR A 903 -26.36 -35.70 -23.51
N LEU A 904 -26.78 -34.92 -22.51
CA LEU A 904 -27.02 -33.49 -22.66
C LEU A 904 -25.73 -32.75 -23.03
N SER A 905 -25.85 -31.78 -23.93
CA SER A 905 -24.72 -30.91 -24.26
C SER A 905 -24.38 -30.03 -23.05
N MET A 906 -23.11 -29.64 -22.91
CA MET A 906 -22.69 -28.78 -21.80
C MET A 906 -23.47 -27.44 -21.79
N GLY A 907 -23.78 -26.89 -22.97
CA GLY A 907 -24.59 -25.68 -23.09
C GLY A 907 -26.03 -25.87 -22.57
N GLU A 908 -26.67 -27.00 -22.87
CA GLU A 908 -27.99 -27.32 -22.32
C GLU A 908 -27.97 -27.43 -20.80
N THR A 909 -26.91 -28.01 -20.23
CA THR A 909 -26.78 -28.06 -18.77
C THR A 909 -26.56 -26.69 -18.14
N SER A 910 -25.91 -25.74 -18.84
CA SER A 910 -25.79 -24.34 -18.40
C SER A 910 -27.16 -23.67 -18.31
N GLU A 911 -27.99 -23.85 -19.34
CA GLU A 911 -29.36 -23.32 -19.33
C GLU A 911 -30.21 -23.95 -18.23
N ASN A 912 -30.02 -25.25 -17.95
CA ASN A 912 -30.69 -25.92 -16.84
C ASN A 912 -30.26 -25.37 -15.48
N VAL A 913 -28.97 -25.10 -15.27
CA VAL A 913 -28.48 -24.47 -14.02
C VAL A 913 -29.08 -23.08 -13.86
N ALA A 914 -29.07 -22.26 -14.91
CA ALA A 914 -29.66 -20.92 -14.86
C ALA A 914 -31.15 -20.95 -14.50
N ALA A 915 -31.92 -21.84 -15.14
CA ALA A 915 -33.35 -22.00 -14.89
C ALA A 915 -33.66 -22.61 -13.51
N ALA A 916 -32.95 -23.67 -13.11
CA ALA A 916 -33.22 -24.39 -11.87
C ALA A 916 -32.87 -23.58 -10.62
N PHE A 917 -31.88 -22.68 -10.72
CA PHE A 917 -31.37 -21.91 -9.58
C PHE A 917 -31.57 -20.40 -9.72
N ASN A 918 -32.41 -19.97 -10.67
CA ASN A 918 -32.77 -18.57 -10.91
C ASN A 918 -31.56 -17.62 -11.11
N ILE A 919 -30.53 -18.09 -11.82
CA ILE A 919 -29.37 -17.25 -12.12
C ILE A 919 -29.69 -16.38 -13.34
N SER A 920 -29.85 -15.08 -13.09
CA SER A 920 -30.23 -14.13 -14.13
C SER A 920 -29.13 -13.97 -15.18
N ARG A 921 -29.52 -13.57 -16.39
CA ARG A 921 -28.59 -13.22 -17.46
C ARG A 921 -27.60 -12.13 -17.01
N LEU A 922 -28.10 -11.14 -16.27
CA LEU A 922 -27.31 -10.01 -15.80
C LEU A 922 -26.17 -10.47 -14.88
N GLU A 923 -26.44 -11.37 -13.94
CA GLU A 923 -25.42 -11.91 -13.04
C GLU A 923 -24.32 -12.67 -13.79
N GLN A 924 -24.70 -13.44 -14.82
CA GLN A 924 -23.75 -14.14 -15.68
C GLN A 924 -22.86 -13.16 -16.46
N ASP A 925 -23.45 -12.09 -17.01
CA ASP A 925 -22.72 -11.08 -17.77
C ASP A 925 -21.80 -10.23 -16.86
N ILE A 926 -22.20 -9.93 -15.62
CA ILE A 926 -21.34 -9.27 -14.62
C ILE A 926 -20.11 -10.12 -14.33
N LEU A 927 -20.29 -11.43 -14.11
CA LEU A 927 -19.17 -12.35 -13.88
C LEU A 927 -18.24 -12.40 -15.10
N ALA A 928 -18.78 -12.46 -16.31
CA ALA A 928 -18.00 -12.48 -17.54
C ALA A 928 -17.17 -11.20 -17.76
N VAL A 929 -17.77 -10.03 -17.48
CA VAL A 929 -17.06 -8.73 -17.49
C VAL A 929 -15.91 -8.74 -16.48
N ALA A 930 -16.16 -9.21 -15.26
CA ALA A 930 -15.13 -9.31 -14.22
C ALA A 930 -13.99 -10.26 -14.64
N SER A 931 -14.31 -11.40 -15.25
CA SER A 931 -13.33 -12.36 -15.77
C SER A 931 -12.43 -11.72 -16.85
N HIS A 932 -13.04 -11.05 -17.84
CA HIS A 932 -12.29 -10.37 -18.91
C HIS A 932 -11.46 -9.19 -18.40
N SER A 933 -12.01 -8.43 -17.46
CA SER A 933 -11.29 -7.33 -16.81
C SER A 933 -10.06 -7.85 -16.07
N ARG A 934 -10.23 -8.83 -15.18
CA ARG A 934 -9.14 -9.40 -14.37
C ARG A 934 -8.07 -10.04 -15.24
N ALA A 935 -8.46 -10.79 -16.27
CA ALA A 935 -7.53 -11.34 -17.26
C ALA A 935 -6.81 -10.24 -18.05
N GLY A 936 -7.54 -9.20 -18.46
CA GLY A 936 -6.96 -8.02 -19.11
C GLY A 936 -5.90 -7.37 -18.24
N VAL A 937 -6.23 -7.05 -16.98
CA VAL A 937 -5.29 -6.47 -16.03
C VAL A 937 -4.08 -7.37 -15.80
N ALA A 938 -4.29 -8.68 -15.63
CA ALA A 938 -3.21 -9.64 -15.41
C ALA A 938 -2.26 -9.77 -16.62
N MET A 939 -2.81 -9.87 -17.83
CA MET A 939 -2.06 -9.91 -19.08
C MET A 939 -1.24 -8.63 -19.28
N LEU A 940 -1.88 -7.48 -19.07
CA LEU A 940 -1.25 -6.17 -19.25
C LEU A 940 -0.20 -5.86 -18.17
N ALA A 941 -0.39 -6.36 -16.95
CA ALA A 941 0.60 -6.33 -15.88
C ALA A 941 1.67 -7.42 -15.98
N GLY A 942 1.62 -8.29 -17.00
CA GLY A 942 2.60 -9.36 -17.19
C GLY A 942 2.59 -10.45 -16.10
N ARG A 943 1.51 -10.59 -15.32
CA ARG A 943 1.43 -11.55 -14.20
C ARG A 943 1.61 -13.00 -14.64
N GLN A 944 1.17 -13.30 -15.86
CA GLN A 944 1.21 -14.64 -16.45
C GLN A 944 2.53 -14.93 -17.19
N ARG A 945 3.47 -13.98 -17.25
CA ARG A 945 4.70 -14.12 -18.05
C ARG A 945 5.56 -15.30 -17.59
N ASN A 946 5.59 -15.57 -16.29
CA ASN A 946 6.35 -16.69 -15.71
C ASN A 946 5.63 -18.04 -15.85
N GLU A 947 4.37 -18.03 -16.29
CA GLU A 947 3.57 -19.24 -16.55
C GLU A 947 3.67 -19.67 -18.02
N ILE A 948 3.80 -18.72 -18.95
CA ILE A 948 3.65 -18.95 -20.39
C ILE A 948 4.98 -19.26 -21.07
N VAL A 949 5.05 -20.44 -21.69
CA VAL A 949 6.10 -20.83 -22.64
C VAL A 949 5.70 -20.35 -24.04
N PRO A 950 6.52 -19.52 -24.72
CA PRO A 950 6.31 -19.15 -26.11
C PRO A 950 6.39 -20.36 -27.03
N VAL A 951 5.38 -20.55 -27.88
CA VAL A 951 5.36 -21.64 -28.88
C VAL A 951 5.55 -21.05 -30.27
N VAL A 952 6.60 -21.49 -30.97
CA VAL A 952 6.81 -21.15 -32.39
C VAL A 952 6.07 -22.18 -33.23
N THR A 953 5.13 -21.72 -34.05
CA THR A 953 4.30 -22.61 -34.89
C THR A 953 3.98 -21.97 -36.23
N LYS A 954 3.22 -22.67 -37.07
CA LYS A 954 2.78 -22.24 -38.38
C LYS A 954 1.26 -22.10 -38.43
N VAL A 955 0.79 -21.08 -39.14
CA VAL A 955 -0.62 -20.91 -39.48
C VAL A 955 -0.77 -20.76 -40.98
N LEU A 956 -1.81 -21.38 -41.55
CA LEU A 956 -2.21 -21.16 -42.93
C LEU A 956 -2.94 -19.82 -43.04
N VAL A 957 -2.39 -18.92 -43.85
CA VAL A 957 -2.93 -17.59 -44.12
C VAL A 957 -3.39 -17.55 -45.56
N LYS A 958 -4.64 -17.13 -45.77
CA LYS A 958 -5.19 -16.90 -47.11
C LYS A 958 -4.91 -15.46 -47.53
N ASN A 959 -4.24 -15.27 -48.66
CA ASN A 959 -4.12 -13.96 -49.29
C ASN A 959 -5.52 -13.48 -49.71
N LYS A 960 -5.93 -12.27 -49.28
CA LYS A 960 -7.26 -11.73 -49.56
C LYS A 960 -7.46 -11.34 -51.02
N GLU A 961 -6.38 -11.04 -51.74
CA GLU A 961 -6.42 -10.59 -53.14
C GLU A 961 -6.29 -11.76 -54.11
N THR A 962 -5.35 -12.68 -53.87
CA THR A 962 -5.09 -13.82 -54.78
C THR A 962 -5.84 -15.08 -54.39
N GLY A 963 -6.33 -15.17 -53.15
CA GLY A 963 -6.97 -16.38 -52.62
C GLY A 963 -6.01 -17.53 -52.30
N GLU A 964 -4.72 -17.42 -52.63
CA GLU A 964 -3.71 -18.42 -52.32
C GLU A 964 -3.47 -18.57 -50.82
N GLN A 965 -3.20 -19.79 -50.37
CA GLN A 965 -2.79 -20.07 -49.00
C GLN A 965 -1.28 -20.21 -48.91
N TYR A 966 -0.68 -19.58 -47.91
CA TYR A 966 0.74 -19.76 -47.59
C TYR A 966 0.93 -19.99 -46.09
N GLU A 967 2.02 -20.65 -45.74
CA GLU A 967 2.42 -20.85 -44.34
C GLU A 967 3.07 -19.58 -43.80
N LYS A 968 2.56 -19.11 -42.65
CA LYS A 968 3.19 -18.04 -41.88
C LYS A 968 3.65 -18.58 -40.54
N GLN A 969 4.93 -18.41 -40.24
CA GLN A 969 5.46 -18.68 -38.91
C GLN A 969 4.95 -17.61 -37.93
N VAL A 970 4.48 -18.05 -36.76
CA VAL A 970 3.96 -17.20 -35.69
C VAL A 970 4.50 -17.67 -34.35
N VAL A 971 4.62 -16.75 -33.40
CA VAL A 971 4.97 -17.06 -32.01
C VAL A 971 3.75 -16.81 -31.14
N VAL A 972 3.23 -17.85 -30.51
CA VAL A 972 2.07 -17.79 -29.63
C VAL A 972 2.57 -17.71 -28.19
N ASN A 973 2.47 -16.53 -27.58
CA ASN A 973 2.98 -16.24 -26.23
C ASN A 973 2.04 -15.37 -25.39
N ARG A 974 0.78 -15.20 -25.83
CA ARG A 974 -0.26 -14.45 -25.14
C ARG A 974 -1.60 -15.12 -25.34
N ASP A 975 -2.41 -15.15 -24.28
CA ASP A 975 -3.76 -15.72 -24.32
C ASP A 975 -4.64 -14.89 -25.28
N GLU A 976 -5.29 -15.56 -26.24
CA GLU A 976 -6.01 -14.89 -27.32
C GLU A 976 -7.49 -14.62 -26.96
N GLY A 977 -8.00 -15.25 -25.91
CA GLY A 977 -9.40 -15.12 -25.48
C GLY A 977 -9.78 -13.77 -24.91
N ILE A 978 -8.80 -13.09 -24.31
CA ILE A 978 -9.02 -11.91 -23.49
C ILE A 978 -9.51 -10.74 -24.34
N ARG A 979 -10.62 -10.12 -23.93
CA ARG A 979 -11.24 -8.97 -24.60
C ARG A 979 -11.15 -7.77 -23.66
N LEU A 980 -10.44 -6.72 -24.08
CA LEU A 980 -10.33 -5.49 -23.30
C LEU A 980 -11.57 -4.60 -23.52
N GLY A 981 -12.03 -3.93 -22.46
CA GLY A 981 -13.16 -2.99 -22.55
C GLY A 981 -14.54 -3.63 -22.69
N VAL A 982 -14.68 -4.92 -22.34
CA VAL A 982 -16.01 -5.56 -22.27
C VAL A 982 -16.85 -4.89 -21.18
N SER A 983 -18.09 -4.55 -21.50
CA SER A 983 -19.06 -3.98 -20.57
C SER A 983 -20.32 -4.83 -20.48
N VAL A 984 -21.06 -4.70 -19.37
CA VAL A 984 -22.34 -5.38 -19.18
C VAL A 984 -23.32 -5.02 -20.31
N GLN A 985 -23.35 -3.76 -20.75
CA GLN A 985 -24.18 -3.31 -21.87
C GLN A 985 -23.77 -3.96 -23.19
N SER A 986 -22.47 -4.16 -23.44
CA SER A 986 -21.99 -4.82 -24.66
C SER A 986 -22.38 -6.30 -24.70
N LEU A 987 -22.32 -7.00 -23.56
CA LEU A 987 -22.71 -8.40 -23.45
C LEU A 987 -24.22 -8.58 -23.56
N GLY A 988 -25.02 -7.68 -22.98
CA GLY A 988 -26.48 -7.73 -23.03
C GLY A 988 -27.07 -7.71 -24.44
N ARG A 989 -26.31 -7.27 -25.46
CA ARG A 989 -26.72 -7.30 -26.88
C ARG A 989 -26.55 -8.66 -27.54
N LEU A 990 -25.85 -9.60 -26.91
CA LEU A 990 -25.58 -10.91 -27.47
C LEU A 990 -26.79 -11.85 -27.30
N LYS A 991 -27.13 -12.54 -28.39
CA LYS A 991 -28.20 -13.54 -28.41
C LYS A 991 -27.76 -14.83 -27.70
N PRO A 992 -28.67 -15.50 -26.98
CA PRO A 992 -28.47 -16.86 -26.48
C PRO A 992 -28.02 -17.84 -27.57
N VAL A 993 -27.17 -18.80 -27.22
CA VAL A 993 -26.57 -19.75 -28.18
C VAL A 993 -27.28 -21.11 -28.17
N PHE A 994 -27.76 -21.57 -27.01
CA PHE A 994 -28.28 -22.94 -26.86
C PHE A 994 -29.81 -23.05 -26.89
N ARG A 995 -30.53 -22.05 -26.37
CA ARG A 995 -32.00 -21.97 -26.39
C ARG A 995 -32.44 -20.59 -26.83
N GLU A 996 -33.53 -20.48 -27.59
CA GLU A 996 -34.05 -19.20 -28.09
C GLU A 996 -34.37 -18.21 -26.95
N ASN A 997 -34.99 -18.71 -25.87
CA ASN A 997 -35.26 -17.96 -24.63
C ASN A 997 -34.23 -18.24 -23.53
N GLY A 998 -33.01 -18.63 -23.91
CA GLY A 998 -31.92 -18.97 -22.99
C GLY A 998 -31.23 -17.75 -22.39
N SER A 999 -30.25 -18.02 -21.53
CA SER A 999 -29.42 -17.02 -20.86
C SER A 999 -27.93 -17.14 -21.19
N THR A 1000 -27.49 -18.26 -21.77
CA THR A 1000 -26.09 -18.53 -22.08
C THR A 1000 -25.72 -17.98 -23.46
N THR A 1001 -24.67 -17.15 -23.53
CA THR A 1001 -24.17 -16.52 -24.75
C THR A 1001 -22.68 -16.74 -24.95
N ALA A 1002 -22.17 -16.42 -26.14
CA ALA A 1002 -20.73 -16.36 -26.40
C ALA A 1002 -19.99 -15.27 -25.58
N GLY A 1003 -20.72 -14.43 -24.84
CA GLY A 1003 -20.19 -13.43 -23.93
C GLY A 1003 -19.99 -13.93 -22.51
N ASN A 1004 -20.84 -14.85 -22.04
CA ASN A 1004 -20.82 -15.38 -20.68
C ASN A 1004 -20.52 -16.88 -20.61
N ALA A 1005 -20.03 -17.46 -21.71
CA ALA A 1005 -19.50 -18.80 -21.79
C ALA A 1005 -18.04 -18.77 -22.23
N SER A 1006 -17.27 -19.77 -21.80
CA SER A 1006 -15.90 -19.97 -22.28
C SER A 1006 -15.88 -20.28 -23.78
N GLN A 1007 -14.84 -19.81 -24.44
CA GLN A 1007 -14.58 -20.11 -25.84
C GLN A 1007 -13.91 -21.51 -25.99
N VAL A 1008 -14.19 -22.17 -27.11
CA VAL A 1008 -13.42 -23.34 -27.54
C VAL A 1008 -11.96 -22.94 -27.80
N SER A 1009 -11.02 -23.71 -27.28
CA SER A 1009 -9.62 -23.29 -27.14
C SER A 1009 -8.63 -24.43 -27.26
N ASP A 1010 -7.41 -24.10 -27.68
CA ASP A 1010 -6.26 -25.00 -27.76
C ASP A 1010 -5.21 -24.62 -26.72
N GLY A 1011 -4.48 -25.61 -26.18
CA GLY A 1011 -3.34 -25.36 -25.30
C GLY A 1011 -2.85 -26.58 -24.52
N ALA A 1012 -1.70 -26.42 -23.85
CA ALA A 1012 -1.11 -27.42 -22.97
C ALA A 1012 -0.56 -26.81 -21.67
N ALA A 1013 -0.58 -27.58 -20.57
CA ALA A 1013 0.01 -27.22 -19.28
C ALA A 1013 0.60 -28.45 -18.60
N LEU A 1014 1.77 -28.32 -17.99
CA LEU A 1014 2.48 -29.39 -17.30
C LEU A 1014 3.05 -28.90 -15.97
N VAL A 1015 3.15 -29.85 -15.03
CA VAL A 1015 3.85 -29.72 -13.76
C VAL A 1015 4.83 -30.88 -13.58
N THR A 1016 5.90 -30.63 -12.84
CA THR A 1016 6.80 -31.70 -12.36
C THR A 1016 6.56 -31.94 -10.88
N LEU A 1017 6.35 -33.21 -10.53
CA LEU A 1017 6.04 -33.68 -9.18
C LEU A 1017 7.13 -34.60 -8.66
N MET A 1018 7.42 -34.49 -7.37
CA MET A 1018 8.31 -35.40 -6.62
C MET A 1018 8.01 -35.28 -5.12
N LYS A 1019 8.64 -36.11 -4.30
CA LYS A 1019 8.65 -35.88 -2.84
C LYS A 1019 9.48 -34.65 -2.50
N ARG A 1020 9.15 -33.95 -1.41
CA ARG A 1020 9.91 -32.80 -0.93
C ARG A 1020 11.36 -33.13 -0.62
N GLU A 1021 11.63 -34.31 -0.04
CA GLU A 1021 13.00 -34.75 0.22
C GLU A 1021 13.84 -34.85 -1.05
N GLU A 1022 13.24 -35.30 -2.16
CA GLU A 1022 13.91 -35.39 -3.46
C GLU A 1022 14.17 -34.00 -4.06
N ALA A 1023 13.21 -33.09 -3.95
CA ALA A 1023 13.40 -31.70 -4.35
C ALA A 1023 14.58 -31.06 -3.58
N ARG A 1024 14.64 -31.27 -2.26
CA ARG A 1024 15.74 -30.78 -1.41
C ARG A 1024 17.08 -31.39 -1.79
N ARG A 1025 17.14 -32.71 -2.05
CA ARG A 1025 18.35 -33.41 -2.49
C ARG A 1025 18.92 -32.80 -3.78
N ARG A 1026 18.04 -32.33 -4.67
CA ARG A 1026 18.39 -31.68 -5.95
C ARG A 1026 18.59 -30.16 -5.86
N GLY A 1027 18.37 -29.55 -4.71
CA GLY A 1027 18.40 -28.08 -4.56
C GLY A 1027 17.26 -27.36 -5.29
N LEU A 1028 16.18 -28.06 -5.63
CA LEU A 1028 14.99 -27.49 -6.25
C LEU A 1028 14.07 -26.90 -5.19
N ARG A 1029 13.50 -25.72 -5.47
CA ARG A 1029 12.54 -25.06 -4.59
C ARG A 1029 11.11 -25.43 -4.97
N PRO A 1030 10.32 -26.03 -4.08
CA PRO A 1030 8.91 -26.31 -4.31
C PRO A 1030 8.09 -25.05 -4.64
N LEU A 1031 7.29 -25.06 -5.70
CA LEU A 1031 6.28 -24.03 -5.96
C LEU A 1031 5.07 -24.17 -5.03
N GLY A 1032 4.77 -25.40 -4.60
CA GLY A 1032 3.74 -25.71 -3.61
C GLY A 1032 3.51 -27.21 -3.49
N THR A 1033 2.62 -27.58 -2.58
CA THR A 1033 2.31 -28.96 -2.18
C THR A 1033 0.87 -29.29 -2.54
N LEU A 1034 0.63 -30.46 -3.13
CA LEU A 1034 -0.73 -30.97 -3.31
C LEU A 1034 -1.20 -31.60 -1.99
N ARG A 1035 -2.16 -30.96 -1.30
CA ARG A 1035 -2.67 -31.42 0.01
C ARG A 1035 -3.81 -32.41 -0.11
N SER A 1036 -4.71 -32.18 -1.06
CA SER A 1036 -5.84 -33.07 -1.26
C SER A 1036 -6.41 -32.98 -2.68
N PHE A 1037 -7.08 -34.05 -3.08
CA PHE A 1037 -7.88 -34.11 -4.30
C PHE A 1037 -9.19 -34.85 -4.01
N ALA A 1038 -10.29 -34.35 -4.57
CA ALA A 1038 -11.60 -34.98 -4.45
C ALA A 1038 -12.44 -34.83 -5.71
N VAL A 1039 -13.27 -35.85 -5.94
CA VAL A 1039 -14.33 -35.86 -6.96
C VAL A 1039 -15.68 -36.16 -6.32
N ALA A 1040 -16.74 -35.61 -6.93
CA ALA A 1040 -18.12 -35.83 -6.55
C ALA A 1040 -19.00 -35.98 -7.79
N GLY A 1041 -20.05 -36.80 -7.71
CA GLY A 1041 -21.08 -36.94 -8.73
C GLY A 1041 -22.34 -36.15 -8.37
N VAL A 1042 -23.05 -35.66 -9.38
CA VAL A 1042 -24.30 -34.89 -9.28
C VAL A 1042 -25.24 -35.27 -10.44
N ASP A 1043 -26.48 -34.76 -10.43
CA ASP A 1043 -27.39 -34.97 -11.57
C ASP A 1043 -26.77 -34.40 -12.87
N PRO A 1044 -26.60 -35.23 -13.93
CA PRO A 1044 -26.03 -34.78 -15.20
C PRO A 1044 -26.74 -33.58 -15.84
N ARG A 1045 -28.03 -33.34 -15.56
CA ARG A 1045 -28.78 -32.18 -16.09
C ARG A 1045 -28.22 -30.85 -15.63
N VAL A 1046 -27.65 -30.81 -14.43
CA VAL A 1046 -27.16 -29.61 -13.76
C VAL A 1046 -25.69 -29.77 -13.41
N MET A 1047 -24.92 -30.49 -14.24
CA MET A 1047 -23.52 -30.83 -13.99
C MET A 1047 -22.64 -29.64 -13.53
N GLY A 1048 -23.00 -28.42 -13.91
CA GLY A 1048 -22.32 -27.20 -13.49
C GLY A 1048 -22.17 -27.08 -11.97
N ILE A 1049 -23.08 -27.65 -11.18
CA ILE A 1049 -23.03 -27.56 -9.71
C ILE A 1049 -21.99 -28.48 -9.06
N GLY A 1050 -21.31 -29.33 -9.83
CA GLY A 1050 -20.31 -30.29 -9.32
C GLY A 1050 -19.31 -29.71 -8.29
N PRO A 1051 -18.74 -28.51 -8.47
CA PRO A 1051 -17.86 -27.86 -7.50
C PRO A 1051 -18.46 -27.73 -6.10
N VAL A 1052 -19.77 -27.51 -5.97
CA VAL A 1052 -20.47 -27.38 -4.67
C VAL A 1052 -20.28 -28.62 -3.80
N TYR A 1053 -20.09 -29.79 -4.41
CA TYR A 1053 -19.89 -31.06 -3.71
C TYR A 1053 -18.42 -31.48 -3.64
N ALA A 1054 -17.63 -31.15 -4.68
CA ALA A 1054 -16.21 -31.52 -4.72
C ALA A 1054 -15.35 -30.66 -3.78
N ILE A 1055 -15.62 -29.36 -3.69
CA ILE A 1055 -14.85 -28.42 -2.86
C ILE A 1055 -14.91 -28.79 -1.37
N PRO A 1056 -16.09 -28.95 -0.74
CA PRO A 1056 -16.15 -29.32 0.68
C PRO A 1056 -15.43 -30.64 0.97
N LYS A 1057 -15.52 -31.61 0.05
CA LYS A 1057 -14.85 -32.91 0.19
C LYS A 1057 -13.32 -32.80 0.11
N ALA A 1058 -12.78 -31.95 -0.77
CA ALA A 1058 -11.34 -31.72 -0.86
C ALA A 1058 -10.82 -30.98 0.39
N LEU A 1059 -11.54 -29.95 0.84
CA LEU A 1059 -11.20 -29.18 2.05
C LEU A 1059 -11.23 -30.05 3.31
N GLN A 1060 -12.27 -30.87 3.47
CA GLN A 1060 -12.38 -31.81 4.59
C GLN A 1060 -11.17 -32.78 4.63
N LYS A 1061 -10.77 -33.34 3.48
CA LYS A 1061 -9.57 -34.20 3.39
C LYS A 1061 -8.28 -33.47 3.77
N ALA A 1062 -8.20 -32.17 3.51
CA ALA A 1062 -7.04 -31.36 3.87
C ALA A 1062 -7.08 -30.86 5.32
N GLY A 1063 -8.20 -31.05 6.04
CA GLY A 1063 -8.41 -30.48 7.38
C GLY A 1063 -8.63 -28.97 7.36
N LEU A 1064 -9.18 -28.43 6.27
CA LEU A 1064 -9.36 -26.99 6.03
C LEU A 1064 -10.82 -26.63 5.76
N THR A 1065 -11.11 -25.34 5.79
CA THR A 1065 -12.39 -24.73 5.44
C THR A 1065 -12.23 -23.77 4.26
N VAL A 1066 -13.35 -23.26 3.74
CA VAL A 1066 -13.32 -22.23 2.67
C VAL A 1066 -12.64 -20.96 3.16
N ASP A 1067 -12.78 -20.62 4.44
CA ASP A 1067 -12.22 -19.40 5.04
C ASP A 1067 -10.69 -19.44 5.18
N ASP A 1068 -10.10 -20.64 5.11
CA ASP A 1068 -8.64 -20.82 5.12
C ASP A 1068 -7.99 -20.51 3.76
N MET A 1069 -8.78 -20.41 2.68
CA MET A 1069 -8.27 -20.21 1.33
C MET A 1069 -7.81 -18.76 1.12
N ASP A 1070 -6.59 -18.58 0.64
CA ASP A 1070 -6.05 -17.28 0.23
C ASP A 1070 -6.28 -17.01 -1.26
N LEU A 1071 -6.52 -18.07 -2.06
CA LEU A 1071 -6.79 -17.96 -3.50
C LEU A 1071 -7.65 -19.12 -4.01
N ILE A 1072 -8.52 -18.85 -4.98
CA ILE A 1072 -9.39 -19.85 -5.59
C ILE A 1072 -9.35 -19.71 -7.12
N GLU A 1073 -9.00 -20.78 -7.82
CA GLU A 1073 -9.15 -20.92 -9.27
C GLU A 1073 -10.35 -21.83 -9.57
N LEU A 1074 -11.50 -21.20 -9.84
CA LEU A 1074 -12.74 -21.88 -10.22
C LEU A 1074 -12.89 -21.85 -11.75
N ASN A 1075 -12.92 -23.00 -12.40
CA ASN A 1075 -13.11 -23.06 -13.86
C ASN A 1075 -14.49 -22.50 -14.26
N GLU A 1076 -14.51 -21.32 -14.86
CA GLU A 1076 -15.68 -20.65 -15.39
C GLU A 1076 -16.04 -21.20 -16.78
N ALA A 1077 -16.52 -22.43 -16.88
CA ALA A 1077 -16.98 -22.96 -18.17
C ALA A 1077 -18.17 -22.13 -18.70
N PHE A 1078 -19.07 -21.75 -17.78
CA PHE A 1078 -20.25 -20.92 -18.01
C PHE A 1078 -20.51 -19.99 -16.82
N GLY A 1079 -21.05 -18.79 -17.08
CA GLY A 1079 -21.40 -17.81 -16.05
C GLY A 1079 -22.47 -18.33 -15.08
N SER A 1080 -23.46 -19.07 -15.58
CA SER A 1080 -24.51 -19.71 -14.75
C SER A 1080 -23.89 -20.61 -13.67
N GLN A 1081 -22.95 -21.46 -14.07
CA GLN A 1081 -22.25 -22.39 -13.21
C GLN A 1081 -21.37 -21.69 -12.19
N ALA A 1082 -20.50 -20.78 -12.64
CA ALA A 1082 -19.55 -20.11 -11.77
C ALA A 1082 -20.27 -19.25 -10.72
N THR A 1083 -21.29 -18.49 -11.13
CA THR A 1083 -22.11 -17.68 -10.22
C THR A 1083 -22.78 -18.56 -9.17
N TYR A 1084 -23.45 -19.63 -9.58
CA TYR A 1084 -24.12 -20.52 -8.62
C TYR A 1084 -23.15 -21.13 -7.60
N CYS A 1085 -21.99 -21.60 -8.05
CA CYS A 1085 -20.99 -22.20 -7.16
C CYS A 1085 -20.42 -21.19 -6.17
N ILE A 1086 -20.12 -19.96 -6.63
CA ILE A 1086 -19.60 -18.88 -5.79
C ILE A 1086 -20.62 -18.51 -4.71
N GLU A 1087 -21.89 -18.30 -5.07
CA GLU A 1087 -22.91 -17.87 -4.11
C GLU A 1087 -23.27 -18.99 -3.13
N THR A 1088 -23.42 -20.23 -3.61
CA THR A 1088 -23.82 -21.38 -2.76
C THR A 1088 -22.76 -21.70 -1.71
N LEU A 1089 -21.48 -21.71 -2.11
CA LEU A 1089 -20.35 -21.96 -1.19
C LEU A 1089 -19.89 -20.69 -0.47
N ARG A 1090 -20.52 -19.54 -0.75
CA ARG A 1090 -20.13 -18.22 -0.23
C ARG A 1090 -18.65 -17.90 -0.46
N LEU A 1091 -18.13 -18.30 -1.63
CA LEU A 1091 -16.74 -18.06 -2.00
C LEU A 1091 -16.48 -16.56 -2.08
N ASN A 1092 -15.33 -16.13 -1.56
CA ASN A 1092 -14.99 -14.73 -1.60
C ASN A 1092 -14.52 -14.31 -3.00
N ARG A 1093 -15.31 -13.47 -3.67
CA ARG A 1093 -15.04 -12.96 -5.03
C ARG A 1093 -13.74 -12.18 -5.16
N ASP A 1094 -13.16 -11.68 -4.07
CA ASP A 1094 -11.88 -10.95 -4.07
C ASP A 1094 -10.67 -11.89 -4.27
N ILE A 1095 -10.84 -13.19 -4.01
CA ILE A 1095 -9.78 -14.21 -4.14
C ILE A 1095 -10.10 -15.28 -5.20
N VAL A 1096 -11.28 -15.24 -5.81
CA VAL A 1096 -11.67 -16.14 -6.91
C VAL A 1096 -11.21 -15.57 -8.26
N ASN A 1097 -10.47 -16.35 -9.05
CA ASN A 1097 -10.06 -16.04 -10.42
C ASN A 1097 -9.51 -14.61 -10.57
N VAL A 1098 -8.57 -14.25 -9.70
CA VAL A 1098 -8.07 -12.87 -9.57
C VAL A 1098 -7.31 -12.40 -10.82
N ASN A 1099 -6.86 -13.34 -11.66
CA ASN A 1099 -6.24 -13.11 -12.95
C ASN A 1099 -7.17 -13.51 -14.12
N GLY A 1100 -8.48 -13.61 -13.86
CA GLY A 1100 -9.52 -14.03 -14.79
C GLY A 1100 -9.63 -15.53 -14.95
N GLY A 1101 -10.83 -15.99 -15.31
CA GLY A 1101 -11.15 -17.41 -15.46
C GLY A 1101 -11.29 -17.85 -16.91
N ALA A 1102 -11.91 -19.01 -17.12
CA ALA A 1102 -12.02 -19.64 -18.43
C ALA A 1102 -12.97 -18.91 -19.41
N ILE A 1103 -13.91 -18.09 -18.93
CA ILE A 1103 -14.69 -17.20 -19.81
C ILE A 1103 -13.76 -16.27 -20.58
N ALA A 1104 -12.76 -15.71 -19.90
CA ALA A 1104 -11.82 -14.77 -20.51
C ALA A 1104 -10.63 -15.44 -21.20
N ILE A 1105 -9.99 -16.40 -20.52
CA ILE A 1105 -8.75 -17.02 -21.00
C ILE A 1105 -9.05 -18.11 -22.05
N GLY A 1106 -10.10 -18.90 -21.81
CA GLY A 1106 -10.44 -20.08 -22.58
C GLY A 1106 -10.43 -21.37 -21.76
N HIS A 1107 -11.04 -22.41 -22.33
CA HIS A 1107 -11.23 -23.72 -21.69
C HIS A 1107 -10.78 -24.89 -22.60
N PRO A 1108 -9.46 -25.07 -22.87
CA PRO A 1108 -9.00 -26.32 -23.48
C PRO A 1108 -9.26 -27.46 -22.49
N LEU A 1109 -10.15 -28.39 -22.85
CA LEU A 1109 -10.81 -29.29 -21.90
C LEU A 1109 -9.80 -30.15 -21.11
N GLY A 1110 -8.92 -30.86 -21.82
CA GLY A 1110 -7.85 -31.67 -21.23
C GLY A 1110 -6.86 -30.89 -20.38
N MET A 1111 -6.53 -29.65 -20.78
CA MET A 1111 -5.54 -28.79 -20.13
C MET A 1111 -6.04 -28.11 -18.84
N THR A 1112 -7.33 -27.79 -18.76
CA THR A 1112 -7.81 -26.73 -17.85
C THR A 1112 -7.46 -26.95 -16.39
N GLY A 1113 -7.60 -28.17 -15.88
CA GLY A 1113 -7.22 -28.48 -14.50
C GLY A 1113 -5.73 -28.22 -14.19
N ALA A 1114 -4.86 -28.52 -15.15
CA ALA A 1114 -3.43 -28.23 -15.04
C ALA A 1114 -3.14 -26.73 -15.18
N ARG A 1115 -3.82 -26.02 -16.10
CA ARG A 1115 -3.69 -24.56 -16.23
C ARG A 1115 -4.07 -23.84 -14.93
N CYS A 1116 -5.19 -24.20 -14.31
CA CYS A 1116 -5.59 -23.61 -13.02
C CYS A 1116 -4.57 -23.91 -11.92
N THR A 1117 -3.94 -25.10 -11.94
CA THR A 1117 -2.84 -25.44 -11.02
C THR A 1117 -1.62 -24.55 -11.25
N VAL A 1118 -1.23 -24.31 -12.50
CA VAL A 1118 -0.14 -23.38 -12.82
C VAL A 1118 -0.47 -21.99 -12.28
N SER A 1119 -1.61 -21.42 -12.65
CA SER A 1119 -1.96 -20.05 -12.24
C SER A 1119 -2.09 -19.89 -10.73
N ILE A 1120 -2.65 -20.86 -10.00
CA ILE A 1120 -2.82 -20.74 -8.54
C ILE A 1120 -1.49 -20.74 -7.79
N LEU A 1121 -0.52 -21.57 -8.20
CA LEU A 1121 0.79 -21.68 -7.55
C LEU A 1121 1.60 -20.39 -7.72
N HIS A 1122 1.62 -19.84 -8.95
CA HIS A 1122 2.32 -18.58 -9.24
C HIS A 1122 1.68 -17.39 -8.52
N GLU A 1123 0.35 -17.30 -8.50
CA GLU A 1123 -0.35 -16.16 -7.89
C GLU A 1123 -0.34 -16.21 -6.34
N LEU A 1124 -0.41 -17.39 -5.72
CA LEU A 1124 -0.21 -17.53 -4.27
C LEU A 1124 1.19 -17.10 -3.86
N ALA A 1125 2.22 -17.54 -4.59
CA ALA A 1125 3.59 -17.12 -4.36
C ALA A 1125 3.69 -15.59 -4.42
N ARG A 1126 3.17 -14.97 -5.49
CA ARG A 1126 3.16 -13.51 -5.71
C ARG A 1126 2.47 -12.73 -4.59
N ARG A 1127 1.34 -13.22 -4.07
CA ARG A 1127 0.57 -12.55 -2.99
C ARG A 1127 1.16 -12.78 -1.60
N GLY A 1128 1.99 -13.81 -1.42
CA GLY A 1128 2.37 -14.26 -0.09
C GLY A 1128 1.26 -15.08 0.59
N GLY A 1129 0.34 -15.70 -0.17
CA GLY A 1129 -0.73 -16.57 0.35
C GLY A 1129 -0.22 -17.98 0.66
N ARG A 1130 -0.94 -18.73 1.50
CA ARG A 1130 -0.59 -20.09 1.89
C ARG A 1130 -1.45 -21.12 1.15
N TYR A 1131 -2.78 -21.05 1.26
CA TYR A 1131 -3.66 -22.09 0.72
C TYR A 1131 -4.40 -21.66 -0.55
N GLY A 1132 -4.44 -22.56 -1.53
CA GLY A 1132 -5.17 -22.38 -2.78
C GLY A 1132 -6.13 -23.52 -3.07
N LEU A 1133 -7.27 -23.19 -3.68
CA LEU A 1133 -8.25 -24.16 -4.15
C LEU A 1133 -8.39 -24.09 -5.67
N VAL A 1134 -8.22 -25.22 -6.35
CA VAL A 1134 -8.56 -25.39 -7.78
C VAL A 1134 -9.82 -26.23 -7.88
N SER A 1135 -10.82 -25.80 -8.66
CA SER A 1135 -12.06 -26.57 -8.83
C SER A 1135 -12.73 -26.39 -10.18
N MET A 1136 -13.46 -27.40 -10.65
CA MET A 1136 -14.18 -27.39 -11.93
C MET A 1136 -15.41 -28.30 -11.91
N CYS A 1137 -16.42 -27.93 -12.70
CA CYS A 1137 -17.43 -28.89 -13.12
C CYS A 1137 -16.82 -29.87 -14.13
N VAL A 1138 -17.39 -31.05 -14.20
CA VAL A 1138 -16.99 -32.13 -15.08
C VAL A 1138 -18.23 -32.61 -15.80
N GLY A 1139 -18.10 -32.85 -17.11
CA GLY A 1139 -19.20 -33.33 -17.94
C GLY A 1139 -19.84 -34.61 -17.38
N THR A 1140 -21.06 -34.91 -17.83
CA THR A 1140 -21.88 -36.05 -17.37
C THR A 1140 -22.20 -36.05 -15.87
N GLY A 1141 -22.22 -34.88 -15.22
CA GLY A 1141 -22.69 -34.74 -13.84
C GLY A 1141 -21.64 -35.01 -12.78
N MET A 1142 -20.49 -34.34 -12.84
CA MET A 1142 -19.43 -34.49 -11.84
C MET A 1142 -18.80 -33.14 -11.46
N GLY A 1143 -18.03 -33.13 -10.38
CA GLY A 1143 -17.13 -32.04 -10.00
C GLY A 1143 -15.81 -32.58 -9.47
N ALA A 1144 -14.76 -31.77 -9.57
CA ALA A 1144 -13.44 -32.08 -9.04
C ALA A 1144 -12.83 -30.85 -8.37
N ALA A 1145 -12.08 -31.08 -7.28
CA ALA A 1145 -11.36 -30.04 -6.56
C ALA A 1145 -10.02 -30.55 -6.02
N ALA A 1146 -9.04 -29.67 -5.95
CA ALA A 1146 -7.73 -29.89 -5.36
C ALA A 1146 -7.33 -28.72 -4.46
N VAL A 1147 -6.65 -29.03 -3.36
CA VAL A 1147 -6.10 -28.03 -2.44
C VAL A 1147 -4.58 -28.03 -2.52
N TYR A 1148 -4.01 -26.84 -2.68
CA TYR A 1148 -2.57 -26.61 -2.71
C TYR A 1148 -2.13 -25.77 -1.51
N GLU A 1149 -0.88 -25.98 -1.09
CA GLU A 1149 -0.24 -25.22 -0.02
C GLU A 1149 1.13 -24.69 -0.50
N VAL A 1150 1.38 -23.40 -0.35
CA VAL A 1150 2.69 -22.78 -0.57
C VAL A 1150 3.43 -22.72 0.78
N ASN A 1151 4.62 -23.29 0.80
CA ASN A 1151 5.45 -23.46 2.00
C ASN A 1151 6.53 -22.38 2.09
N GLU A 1152 7.28 -22.35 3.20
CA GLU A 1152 8.36 -21.39 3.44
C GLU A 1152 9.53 -21.56 2.47
N ASP A 1153 9.81 -22.79 2.06
CA ASP A 1153 10.86 -23.14 1.10
C ASP A 1153 10.47 -22.86 -0.36
N SER A 1154 9.26 -22.35 -0.59
CA SER A 1154 8.82 -21.87 -1.89
C SER A 1154 9.47 -20.55 -2.27
N PRO A 1155 9.66 -20.26 -3.57
CA PRO A 1155 10.20 -18.99 -4.01
C PRO A 1155 9.43 -17.83 -3.38
N ALA A 1156 10.15 -16.91 -2.72
CA ALA A 1156 9.58 -15.66 -2.27
C ALA A 1156 8.95 -14.95 -3.48
N PRO A 1157 7.87 -14.17 -3.29
CA PRO A 1157 7.38 -13.31 -4.35
C PRO A 1157 8.55 -12.49 -4.87
N LYS A 1158 8.93 -12.69 -6.14
CA LYS A 1158 9.68 -11.68 -6.88
C LYS A 1158 8.68 -10.54 -7.08
N LEU A 1159 8.63 -9.64 -6.08
CA LEU A 1159 7.59 -8.64 -5.88
C LEU A 1159 7.60 -7.55 -6.95
#